data_AF-A0AAV9VJV3-F1
#
_entry.id   AF-A0AAV9VJV3-F1
#
_cell.length_a   1.000
_cell.length_b   1.000
_cell.length_c   1.000
_cell.angle_alpha   90.00
_cell.angle_beta   90.00
_cell.angle_gamma   90.00
#
_symmetry.space_group_name_H-M   'P 1'
#
loop_
_entity.id
_entity.type
_entity.pdbx_description
1 polymer ?
#
loop_
_entity_poly.entity_id
_entity_poly.type
_entity_poly.pdbx_seq_one_letter_code
_entity_poly.pdbx_strand_id
1 'polypeptide(L)'
;MADAEGQAPMAFFIGDHLPAPNRALSFDILDRAAQDAYNMISVHITNINYQTKIQTIIEETRQRGHTRVYIPGLEVEDVNLHPDDLVASGKVIGVTSQWLELDSLDPLVASASRQVLHHEIGYAGFCGLGTLLIDGPKTAQRNLAGYCQSIVQGLAINAYLTINIMLPAFGPSLVPEPKDIDSPSQNSGRVPPDVLYDDLTSWDIWNAIRTSARYTQRLGLCLKIEYSLPKTHTLKRWFAEPIRYLIIDSTAFLLNVKGYPVLTKPHQRLVTQFARRNPFYLLSNTRHAGFEPEDPADIEFPPLGSTIRSKGARHTVSVTPVRRDDPQSYRKYLHHHLLNLPPPPPLDSFGAGYQDYLQSPLQPLADNLESMTYEVFEKDPVKYNQYEKAVALALQDLNEQGIEDICVAVVGAGRGPLVTRCIRAATNASIDITIYAIEKNPNAYTHLMKMNRDVWGGAVTLVKTDMRKWNPPSTYVHILVSELLGSFADNELSPECLDGVQRVLHPTVGINIPQSYTAHYTPIMAPKIHGDLLSRATSSNAVDIYEVPYVVMLTAIDFLSQNTAGEPNIHQAWEFKHPVPSADLEHEGGFNDHNQREAIAAFPIPRRGVIHGIAGYFECVLYENANGTAIVELSTRPDTIDAKSKDMISWFAIYFPLRTPMPVPDDSEAQVSFWRHTDGRKVWYDWMVETFSFVLTSLDGGITSSPLTVPSQKSDGGYSRKRVPIAVSDICSSKKNGCLM
;
A
#
# COMPACT_ATOMS: atom_id res chain seq x y z
N MET A 1 -32.38 8.30 -3.06
CA MET A 1 -32.40 7.71 -1.71
C MET A 1 -32.73 6.24 -1.91
N ALA A 2 -31.69 5.42 -1.99
CA ALA A 2 -31.78 3.97 -2.07
C ALA A 2 -30.87 3.45 -0.95
N ASP A 3 -31.41 2.49 -0.22
CA ASP A 3 -30.96 2.04 1.09
C ASP A 3 -29.51 1.53 1.09
N ALA A 4 -28.69 2.19 1.92
CA ALA A 4 -27.39 1.68 2.36
C ALA A 4 -27.62 0.71 3.55
N GLU A 5 -28.36 -0.37 3.33
CA GLU A 5 -28.54 -1.44 4.32
C GLU A 5 -27.73 -2.66 3.89
N GLY A 6 -26.59 -2.90 4.56
CA GLY A 6 -25.86 -4.17 4.39
C GLY A 6 -24.41 -4.21 4.86
N GLN A 7 -23.70 -3.08 4.99
CA GLN A 7 -22.36 -3.08 5.58
C GLN A 7 -22.46 -2.83 7.08
N ALA A 8 -22.07 -3.83 7.87
CA ALA A 8 -21.83 -3.63 9.31
C ALA A 8 -20.87 -2.44 9.46
N PRO A 9 -21.17 -1.47 10.33
CA PRO A 9 -20.29 -0.32 10.52
C PRO A 9 -18.89 -0.81 10.91
N MET A 10 -17.85 -0.20 10.34
CA MET A 10 -16.47 -0.50 10.73
C MET A 10 -16.34 -0.38 12.25
N ALA A 11 -16.07 -1.49 12.91
CA ALA A 11 -15.85 -1.52 14.35
C ALA A 11 -14.43 -1.04 14.63
N PHE A 12 -14.30 0.17 15.17
CA PHE A 12 -13.03 0.71 15.65
C PHE A 12 -12.80 0.29 17.09
N PHE A 13 -11.61 -0.25 17.37
CA PHE A 13 -11.22 -0.70 18.70
C PHE A 13 -10.26 0.30 19.35
N ILE A 14 -10.69 0.88 20.47
CA ILE A 14 -9.89 1.82 21.26
C ILE A 14 -9.58 1.17 22.59
N GLY A 15 -8.29 0.93 22.84
CA GLY A 15 -7.79 0.40 24.09
C GLY A 15 -7.11 1.45 24.96
N ASP A 16 -7.00 1.13 26.23
CA ASP A 16 -6.24 1.90 27.21
C ASP A 16 -4.82 1.32 27.34
N HIS A 17 -3.80 2.13 27.08
CA HIS A 17 -2.41 1.72 27.18
C HIS A 17 -1.90 1.97 28.60
N LEU A 18 -2.41 1.22 29.58
CA LEU A 18 -2.09 1.44 31.00
C LEU A 18 -1.96 0.15 31.81
N PRO A 19 -0.74 -0.37 31.93
CA PRO A 19 -0.33 -1.12 33.10
C PRO A 19 0.91 -0.45 33.67
N ALA A 20 0.82 0.11 34.87
CA ALA A 20 2.05 0.31 35.64
C ALA A 20 2.75 -1.05 35.74
N PRO A 21 4.10 -1.12 35.71
CA PRO A 21 4.83 -2.38 35.78
C PRO A 21 4.41 -3.28 36.95
N ASN A 22 3.80 -2.74 38.00
CA ASN A 22 3.48 -3.45 39.24
C ASN A 22 2.02 -3.89 39.39
N ARG A 23 1.20 -3.76 38.34
CA ARG A 23 -0.22 -4.10 38.47
C ARG A 23 -0.57 -5.37 37.71
N ALA A 24 -0.94 -6.40 38.46
CA ALA A 24 -1.46 -7.64 37.92
C ALA A 24 -2.85 -7.44 37.29
N LEU A 25 -3.11 -8.16 36.21
CA LEU A 25 -4.42 -8.27 35.57
C LEU A 25 -5.43 -8.84 36.57
N SER A 26 -6.59 -8.23 36.63
CA SER A 26 -7.71 -8.66 37.47
C SER A 26 -9.03 -8.37 36.77
N PHE A 27 -10.10 -9.01 37.24
CA PHE A 27 -11.45 -8.78 36.73
C PHE A 27 -11.85 -7.29 36.88
N ASP A 28 -11.53 -6.68 38.02
CA ASP A 28 -11.89 -5.28 38.31
C ASP A 28 -11.25 -4.30 37.32
N ILE A 29 -10.02 -4.55 36.88
CA ILE A 29 -9.34 -3.74 35.86
C ILE A 29 -10.07 -3.81 34.52
N LEU A 30 -10.45 -5.02 34.10
CA LEU A 30 -11.14 -5.21 32.82
C LEU A 30 -12.58 -4.70 32.86
N ASP A 31 -13.29 -4.91 33.97
CA ASP A 31 -14.65 -4.39 34.16
C ASP A 31 -14.64 -2.86 34.15
N ARG A 32 -13.69 -2.22 34.85
CA ARG A 32 -13.56 -0.76 34.82
C ARG A 32 -13.22 -0.21 33.44
N ALA A 33 -12.28 -0.83 32.73
CA ALA A 33 -11.98 -0.45 31.34
C ALA A 33 -13.22 -0.59 30.44
N ALA A 34 -14.05 -1.62 30.65
CA ALA A 34 -15.31 -1.79 29.94
C ALA A 34 -16.37 -0.73 30.33
N GLN A 35 -16.45 -0.35 31.61
CA GLN A 35 -17.31 0.76 32.08
C GLN A 35 -16.92 2.10 31.45
N ASP A 36 -15.61 2.33 31.28
CA ASP A 36 -15.06 3.48 30.56
C ASP A 36 -15.18 3.36 29.02
N ALA A 37 -15.79 2.28 28.54
CA ALA A 37 -16.03 1.94 27.15
C ALA A 37 -14.75 1.78 26.30
N TYR A 38 -13.66 1.33 26.91
CA TYR A 38 -12.50 0.78 26.21
C TYR A 38 -12.78 -0.66 25.75
N ASN A 39 -12.24 -1.02 24.58
CA ASN A 39 -12.41 -2.35 24.02
C ASN A 39 -11.28 -3.31 24.41
N MET A 40 -10.11 -2.76 24.76
CA MET A 40 -8.88 -3.51 25.02
C MET A 40 -8.06 -2.80 26.10
N ILE A 41 -7.17 -3.53 26.76
CA ILE A 41 -6.17 -2.99 27.67
C ILE A 41 -4.81 -3.61 27.39
N SER A 42 -3.74 -2.86 27.61
CA SER A 42 -2.39 -3.44 27.60
C SER A 42 -1.92 -3.80 29.00
N VAL A 43 -1.18 -4.90 29.15
CA VAL A 43 -0.66 -5.42 30.43
C VAL A 43 0.81 -5.82 30.29
N HIS A 44 1.67 -5.40 31.23
CA HIS A 44 3.06 -5.86 31.25
C HIS A 44 3.12 -7.35 31.59
N ILE A 45 3.97 -8.14 30.92
CA ILE A 45 4.08 -9.57 31.21
C ILE A 45 4.65 -9.80 32.63
N THR A 46 5.71 -9.07 32.96
CA THR A 46 6.43 -9.17 34.24
C THR A 46 6.41 -7.84 35.00
N ASN A 47 6.79 -7.89 36.27
CA ASN A 47 6.71 -6.75 37.20
C ASN A 47 8.07 -6.25 37.72
N ILE A 48 8.06 -5.21 38.58
CA ILE A 48 9.31 -4.65 39.14
C ILE A 48 10.10 -5.66 39.97
N ASN A 49 9.45 -6.66 40.59
CA ASN A 49 10.15 -7.66 41.40
C ASN A 49 11.11 -8.44 40.51
N TYR A 50 10.63 -8.86 39.34
CA TYR A 50 11.46 -9.53 38.36
C TYR A 50 12.58 -8.62 37.86
N GLN A 51 12.29 -7.35 37.56
CA GLN A 51 13.32 -6.36 37.17
C GLN A 51 14.42 -6.25 38.24
N THR A 52 14.05 -6.07 39.52
CA THR A 52 15.01 -5.96 40.62
C THR A 52 15.83 -7.24 40.77
N LYS A 53 15.18 -8.41 40.72
CA LYS A 53 15.85 -9.73 40.75
C LYS A 53 16.90 -9.84 39.64
N ILE A 54 16.58 -9.45 38.41
CA ILE A 54 17.53 -9.49 37.30
C ILE A 54 18.67 -8.49 37.46
N GLN A 55 18.38 -7.27 37.92
CA GLN A 55 19.41 -6.25 38.16
C GLN A 55 20.43 -6.72 39.22
N THR A 56 19.96 -7.37 40.30
CA THR A 56 20.84 -7.97 41.31
C THR A 56 21.71 -9.07 40.70
N ILE A 57 21.14 -9.98 39.90
CA ILE A 57 21.89 -11.06 39.25
C ILE A 57 22.99 -10.50 38.32
N ILE A 58 22.67 -9.47 37.53
CA ILE A 58 23.64 -8.82 36.64
C ILE A 58 24.79 -8.21 37.45
N GLU A 59 24.48 -7.50 38.52
CA GLU A 59 25.47 -6.81 39.34
C GLU A 59 26.38 -7.80 40.09
N GLU A 60 25.83 -8.86 40.68
CA GLU A 60 26.63 -9.93 41.29
C GLU A 60 27.53 -10.63 40.28
N THR A 61 27.02 -10.88 39.07
CA THR A 61 27.79 -11.52 37.98
C THR A 61 28.94 -10.62 37.53
N ARG A 62 28.69 -9.31 37.44
CA ARG A 62 29.70 -8.29 37.13
C ARG A 62 30.79 -8.25 38.18
N GLN A 63 30.43 -8.28 39.46
CA GLN A 63 31.40 -8.31 40.57
C GLN A 63 32.29 -9.56 40.56
N ARG A 64 31.77 -10.69 40.06
CA ARG A 64 32.55 -11.93 39.86
C ARG A 64 33.44 -11.91 38.60
N GLY A 65 33.39 -10.84 37.80
CA GLY A 65 34.20 -10.71 36.58
C GLY A 65 33.76 -11.62 35.42
N HIS A 66 32.53 -12.14 35.48
CA HIS A 66 31.99 -12.98 34.39
C HIS A 66 31.44 -12.12 33.26
N THR A 67 31.52 -12.62 32.04
CA THR A 67 30.98 -11.97 30.82
C THR A 67 29.69 -12.61 30.32
N ARG A 68 29.18 -13.61 31.04
CA ARG A 68 27.94 -14.34 30.75
C ARG A 68 27.11 -14.44 32.01
N VAL A 69 25.80 -14.31 31.84
CA VAL A 69 24.81 -14.40 32.91
C VAL A 69 23.73 -15.40 32.53
N TYR A 70 23.31 -16.21 33.50
CA TYR A 70 22.13 -17.06 33.39
C TYR A 70 20.98 -16.39 34.13
N ILE A 71 19.84 -16.29 33.46
CA ILE A 71 18.61 -15.75 34.06
C ILE A 71 17.70 -16.93 34.38
N PRO A 72 17.25 -17.10 35.64
CA PRO A 72 16.29 -18.14 35.99
C PRO A 72 14.93 -17.87 35.35
N GLY A 73 14.12 -18.93 35.21
CA GLY A 73 12.74 -18.81 34.72
C GLY A 73 11.85 -17.96 35.64
N LEU A 74 10.66 -17.61 35.13
CA LEU A 74 9.68 -16.81 35.84
C LEU A 74 9.06 -17.58 37.01
N GLU A 75 8.87 -16.89 38.13
CA GLU A 75 8.10 -17.35 39.29
C GLU A 75 6.75 -16.65 39.37
N VAL A 76 5.86 -17.09 40.27
CA VAL A 76 4.50 -16.53 40.37
C VAL A 76 4.51 -15.06 40.80
N GLU A 77 5.49 -14.66 41.60
CA GLU A 77 5.68 -13.29 42.08
C GLU A 77 6.29 -12.36 41.02
N ASP A 78 6.81 -12.90 39.91
CA ASP A 78 7.49 -12.18 38.85
C ASP A 78 6.53 -11.66 37.76
N VAL A 79 5.30 -12.20 37.69
CA VAL A 79 4.35 -12.00 36.58
C VAL A 79 3.12 -11.19 36.98
N ASN A 80 2.50 -10.55 35.98
CA ASN A 80 1.27 -9.77 36.16
C ASN A 80 0.04 -10.43 35.53
N LEU A 81 0.17 -11.59 34.88
CA LEU A 81 -0.96 -12.26 34.23
C LEU A 81 -0.82 -13.77 34.35
N HIS A 82 -1.95 -14.47 34.29
CA HIS A 82 -2.03 -15.92 34.40
C HIS A 82 -2.93 -16.48 33.28
N PRO A 83 -2.81 -17.79 32.94
CA PRO A 83 -3.70 -18.42 31.97
C PRO A 83 -5.12 -18.52 32.54
N ASP A 84 -5.95 -17.51 32.28
CA ASP A 84 -7.33 -17.44 32.73
C ASP A 84 -8.28 -16.91 31.63
N ASP A 85 -9.58 -16.88 31.94
CA ASP A 85 -10.62 -16.41 31.01
C ASP A 85 -10.46 -14.93 30.65
N LEU A 86 -9.74 -14.14 31.47
CA LEU A 86 -9.49 -12.72 31.22
C LEU A 86 -8.54 -12.56 30.02
N VAL A 87 -7.46 -13.35 29.98
CA VAL A 87 -6.53 -13.37 28.84
C VAL A 87 -7.21 -13.96 27.60
N ALA A 88 -8.00 -15.03 27.77
CA ALA A 88 -8.74 -15.67 26.68
C ALA A 88 -9.83 -14.78 26.05
N SER A 89 -10.25 -13.69 26.72
CA SER A 89 -11.25 -12.75 26.21
C SER A 89 -10.85 -12.03 24.91
N GLY A 90 -9.56 -12.06 24.54
CA GLY A 90 -9.02 -11.37 23.37
C GLY A 90 -8.89 -9.85 23.55
N LYS A 91 -9.19 -9.32 24.74
CA LYS A 91 -9.12 -7.88 25.06
C LYS A 91 -7.78 -7.44 25.63
N VAL A 92 -6.87 -8.38 25.90
CA VAL A 92 -5.60 -8.13 26.58
C VAL A 92 -4.45 -8.11 25.57
N ILE A 93 -3.66 -7.05 25.61
CA ILE A 93 -2.46 -6.86 24.80
C ILE A 93 -1.23 -6.99 25.71
N GLY A 94 -0.35 -7.95 25.44
CA GLY A 94 0.87 -8.09 26.23
C GLY A 94 1.87 -6.97 25.92
N VAL A 95 2.60 -6.51 26.93
CA VAL A 95 3.72 -5.56 26.79
C VAL A 95 4.95 -6.13 27.47
N THR A 96 6.07 -6.21 26.76
CA THR A 96 7.33 -6.66 27.38
C THR A 96 7.86 -5.64 28.38
N SER A 97 8.82 -6.07 29.19
CA SER A 97 9.60 -5.18 30.04
C SER A 97 10.23 -4.02 29.23
N GLN A 98 9.97 -2.76 29.60
CA GLN A 98 10.51 -1.59 28.90
C GLN A 98 11.99 -1.31 29.21
N TRP A 99 12.49 -1.88 30.31
CA TRP A 99 13.88 -1.75 30.72
C TRP A 99 14.83 -2.63 29.88
N LEU A 100 14.31 -3.55 29.05
CA LEU A 100 15.14 -4.41 28.20
C LEU A 100 16.01 -3.59 27.23
N GLU A 101 17.25 -4.04 27.04
CA GLU A 101 18.22 -3.44 26.13
C GLU A 101 18.83 -4.53 25.25
N LEU A 102 18.05 -4.98 24.26
CA LEU A 102 18.43 -6.07 23.35
C LEU A 102 19.65 -5.73 22.48
N ASP A 103 19.88 -4.44 22.27
CA ASP A 103 21.01 -3.87 21.54
C ASP A 103 22.09 -3.27 22.44
N SER A 104 22.07 -3.56 23.75
CA SER A 104 23.12 -3.08 24.66
C SER A 104 24.52 -3.52 24.20
N LEU A 105 25.49 -2.63 24.40
CA LEU A 105 26.91 -2.94 24.17
C LEU A 105 27.54 -3.68 25.36
N ASP A 106 26.89 -3.69 26.53
CA ASP A 106 27.30 -4.54 27.65
C ASP A 106 26.81 -5.98 27.38
N PRO A 107 27.73 -6.95 27.20
CA PRO A 107 27.36 -8.34 26.91
C PRO A 107 26.49 -8.98 28.00
N LEU A 108 26.65 -8.57 29.27
CA LEU A 108 25.82 -9.08 30.37
C LEU A 108 24.39 -8.58 30.24
N VAL A 109 24.20 -7.28 30.00
CA VAL A 109 22.88 -6.66 29.84
C VAL A 109 22.19 -7.19 28.58
N ALA A 110 22.90 -7.29 27.46
CA ALA A 110 22.35 -7.85 26.22
C ALA A 110 21.98 -9.34 26.37
N SER A 111 22.81 -10.12 27.06
CA SER A 111 22.53 -11.54 27.35
C SER A 111 21.34 -11.72 28.28
N ALA A 112 21.24 -10.91 29.34
CA ALA A 112 20.12 -10.94 30.27
C ALA A 112 18.81 -10.49 29.59
N SER A 113 18.84 -9.36 28.89
CA SER A 113 17.65 -8.81 28.20
C SER A 113 17.06 -9.79 27.19
N ARG A 114 17.92 -10.53 26.47
CA ARG A 114 17.50 -11.56 25.52
C ARG A 114 16.84 -12.75 26.22
N GLN A 115 17.44 -13.26 27.30
CA GLN A 115 16.85 -14.37 28.08
C GLN A 115 15.51 -13.95 28.69
N VAL A 116 15.42 -12.74 29.23
CA VAL A 116 14.17 -12.20 29.75
C VAL A 116 13.12 -12.09 28.66
N LEU A 117 13.46 -11.53 27.49
CA LEU A 117 12.54 -11.46 26.35
C LEU A 117 12.03 -12.87 25.98
N HIS A 118 12.91 -13.86 25.99
CA HIS A 118 12.53 -15.24 25.70
C HIS A 118 11.55 -15.80 26.73
N HIS A 119 11.78 -15.55 28.02
CA HIS A 119 10.86 -15.92 29.09
C HIS A 119 9.50 -15.23 28.93
N GLU A 120 9.49 -13.93 28.64
CA GLU A 120 8.26 -13.16 28.46
C GLU A 120 7.45 -13.63 27.24
N ILE A 121 8.10 -13.88 26.09
CA ILE A 121 7.42 -14.41 24.89
C ILE A 121 6.86 -15.81 25.15
N GLY A 122 7.67 -16.69 25.78
CA GLY A 122 7.25 -18.04 26.12
C GLY A 122 6.04 -18.04 27.07
N TYR A 123 6.08 -17.21 28.11
CA TYR A 123 5.00 -17.11 29.08
C TYR A 123 3.75 -16.45 28.50
N ALA A 124 3.89 -15.38 27.71
CA ALA A 124 2.78 -14.76 26.99
C ALA A 124 2.05 -15.78 26.09
N GLY A 125 2.81 -16.59 25.35
CA GLY A 125 2.27 -17.69 24.54
C GLY A 125 1.59 -18.77 25.37
N PHE A 126 2.14 -19.14 26.52
CA PHE A 126 1.54 -20.09 27.47
C PHE A 126 0.21 -19.58 28.02
N CYS A 127 0.10 -18.29 28.33
CA CYS A 127 -1.14 -17.66 28.79
C CYS A 127 -2.19 -17.49 27.69
N GLY A 128 -1.85 -17.75 26.42
CA GLY A 128 -2.77 -17.65 25.30
C GLY A 128 -2.92 -16.24 24.72
N LEU A 129 -1.98 -15.33 24.98
CA LEU A 129 -1.98 -14.02 24.35
C LEU A 129 -1.81 -14.14 22.83
N GLY A 130 -2.62 -13.41 22.06
CA GLY A 130 -2.50 -13.34 20.61
C GLY A 130 -1.46 -12.33 20.12
N THR A 131 -1.09 -11.36 20.97
CA THR A 131 -0.29 -10.20 20.54
C THR A 131 0.58 -9.63 21.66
N LEU A 132 1.77 -9.17 21.28
CA LEU A 132 2.78 -8.61 22.18
C LEU A 132 3.35 -7.31 21.59
N LEU A 133 3.51 -6.29 22.44
CA LEU A 133 4.21 -5.05 22.12
C LEU A 133 5.63 -5.11 22.70
N ILE A 134 6.62 -4.82 21.86
CA ILE A 134 8.04 -4.75 22.25
C ILE A 134 8.55 -3.35 21.91
N ASP A 135 9.22 -2.69 22.87
CA ASP A 135 9.84 -1.39 22.60
C ASP A 135 10.96 -1.51 21.56
N GLY A 136 11.09 -0.49 20.71
CA GLY A 136 12.16 -0.39 19.73
C GLY A 136 13.57 -0.34 20.34
N PRO A 137 14.62 -0.47 19.51
CA PRO A 137 16.01 -0.44 19.96
C PRO A 137 16.38 0.91 20.61
N LYS A 138 17.20 0.87 21.67
CA LYS A 138 17.64 2.08 22.41
C LYS A 138 18.97 2.65 21.91
N THR A 139 19.81 1.81 21.34
CA THR A 139 21.17 2.10 20.82
C THR A 139 21.33 1.57 19.39
N ALA A 140 20.30 1.71 18.55
CA ALA A 140 20.23 1.20 17.19
C ALA A 140 21.46 1.59 16.33
N GLN A 141 22.02 2.77 16.56
CA GLN A 141 23.15 3.33 15.81
C GLN A 141 24.43 2.50 16.00
N ARG A 142 24.55 1.84 17.16
CA ARG A 142 25.72 1.04 17.51
C ARG A 142 25.48 -0.44 17.30
N ASN A 143 24.26 -0.93 17.52
CA ASN A 143 23.98 -2.37 17.52
C ASN A 143 22.53 -2.76 17.10
N LEU A 144 22.02 -2.16 16.02
CA LEU A 144 20.72 -2.59 15.45
C LEU A 144 20.69 -4.09 15.10
N ALA A 145 21.81 -4.65 14.65
CA ALA A 145 21.91 -6.08 14.33
C ALA A 145 21.62 -6.97 15.55
N GLY A 146 22.08 -6.60 16.75
CA GLY A 146 21.78 -7.30 17.99
C GLY A 146 20.28 -7.30 18.33
N TYR A 147 19.61 -6.16 18.12
CA TYR A 147 18.16 -6.07 18.26
C TYR A 147 17.45 -6.97 17.24
N CYS A 148 17.80 -6.86 15.94
CA CYS A 148 17.22 -7.67 14.87
C CYS A 148 17.37 -9.18 15.15
N GLN A 149 18.55 -9.61 15.59
CA GLN A 149 18.80 -11.01 15.96
C GLN A 149 17.88 -11.45 17.10
N SER A 150 17.71 -10.62 18.13
CA SER A 150 16.86 -10.94 19.28
C SER A 150 15.39 -11.06 18.90
N ILE A 151 14.89 -10.20 18.00
CA ILE A 151 13.52 -10.30 17.47
C ILE A 151 13.33 -11.56 16.62
N VAL A 152 14.29 -11.89 15.75
CA VAL A 152 14.23 -13.12 14.93
C VAL A 152 14.22 -14.38 15.81
N GLN A 153 15.04 -14.41 16.87
CA GLN A 153 15.02 -15.50 17.86
C GLN A 153 13.70 -15.54 18.62
N GLY A 154 13.19 -14.38 19.07
CA GLY A 154 11.91 -14.28 19.76
C GLY A 154 10.74 -14.79 18.93
N LEU A 155 10.69 -14.48 17.63
CA LEU A 155 9.69 -15.00 16.69
C LEU A 155 9.70 -16.53 16.61
N ALA A 156 10.83 -17.20 16.85
CA ALA A 156 10.92 -18.66 16.81
C ALA A 156 10.40 -19.36 18.08
N ILE A 157 10.20 -18.63 19.20
CA ILE A 157 9.81 -19.19 20.50
C ILE A 157 8.35 -19.62 20.51
N ASN A 158 7.47 -18.84 19.87
CA ASN A 158 6.05 -19.15 19.77
C ASN A 158 5.59 -19.05 18.32
N ALA A 159 4.81 -20.03 17.85
CA ALA A 159 4.39 -20.13 16.46
C ALA A 159 3.22 -19.19 16.07
N TYR A 160 2.43 -18.73 17.05
CA TYR A 160 1.15 -18.04 16.81
C TYR A 160 1.15 -16.58 17.27
N LEU A 161 1.94 -16.25 18.28
CA LEU A 161 2.02 -14.90 18.84
C LEU A 161 2.45 -13.89 17.77
N THR A 162 1.70 -12.80 17.66
CA THR A 162 2.09 -11.65 16.85
C THR A 162 2.96 -10.70 17.67
N ILE A 163 4.10 -10.29 17.10
CA ILE A 163 5.03 -9.37 17.73
C ILE A 163 4.93 -8.02 17.04
N ASN A 164 4.72 -6.95 17.79
CA ASN A 164 4.62 -5.59 17.25
C ASN A 164 5.70 -4.71 17.85
N ILE A 165 6.55 -4.16 16.99
CA ILE A 165 7.63 -3.29 17.42
C ILE A 165 7.07 -1.88 17.60
N MET A 166 7.30 -1.29 18.77
CA MET A 166 6.88 0.06 19.06
C MET A 166 7.95 1.06 18.61
N LEU A 167 7.61 1.92 17.66
CA LEU A 167 8.50 2.96 17.13
C LEU A 167 7.78 4.31 17.06
N PRO A 168 8.50 5.43 17.27
CA PRO A 168 7.95 6.75 17.01
C PRO A 168 7.71 6.99 15.51
N ALA A 169 6.64 7.70 15.17
CA ALA A 169 6.35 8.10 13.79
C ALA A 169 7.39 9.06 13.20
N PHE A 170 8.03 9.86 14.03
CA PHE A 170 9.12 10.76 13.66
C PHE A 170 10.47 10.14 14.04
N GLY A 171 11.55 10.61 13.41
CA GLY A 171 12.93 10.40 13.86
C GLY A 171 13.04 10.61 15.38
N PRO A 172 14.04 10.03 16.02
CA PRO A 172 13.86 9.47 17.33
C PRO A 172 13.58 10.51 18.42
N SER A 173 12.60 10.23 19.27
CA SER A 173 12.76 10.53 20.69
C SER A 173 13.64 9.42 21.32
N LEU A 174 14.91 9.34 20.90
CA LEU A 174 15.97 8.53 21.54
C LEU A 174 16.75 9.40 22.54
N VAL A 175 16.15 10.52 22.97
CA VAL A 175 16.74 11.47 23.89
C VAL A 175 16.36 11.02 25.31
N PRO A 176 17.34 10.68 26.17
CA PRO A 176 17.19 10.86 27.60
C PRO A 176 16.71 12.30 27.85
N GLU A 177 15.76 12.53 28.75
CA GLU A 177 15.12 13.84 28.98
C GLU A 177 16.11 15.03 28.94
N PRO A 178 15.65 16.26 28.67
CA PRO A 178 16.50 17.47 28.71
C PRO A 178 17.35 17.65 29.99
N LYS A 179 17.05 16.93 31.08
CA LYS A 179 17.82 16.87 32.32
C LYS A 179 19.18 16.17 32.19
N ASP A 180 19.38 15.37 31.15
CA ASP A 180 20.64 14.71 30.83
C ASP A 180 21.61 15.62 30.06
N ILE A 181 21.20 16.85 29.75
CA ILE A 181 22.07 17.91 29.21
C ILE A 181 22.66 18.77 30.34
N ASP A 182 22.01 18.83 31.50
CA ASP A 182 22.40 19.69 32.63
C ASP A 182 23.09 18.94 33.79
N SER A 183 23.32 17.63 33.66
CA SER A 183 24.09 16.85 34.65
C SER A 183 25.57 16.79 34.25
N PRO A 184 26.50 17.42 34.98
CA PRO A 184 27.93 17.30 34.70
C PRO A 184 28.44 15.95 35.22
N SER A 185 28.03 14.84 34.59
CA SER A 185 28.65 13.54 34.83
C SER A 185 29.95 13.46 34.03
N GLN A 186 31.07 13.55 34.76
CA GLN A 186 32.42 13.30 34.23
C GLN A 186 32.54 11.86 33.71
N ASN A 187 32.31 11.66 32.41
CA ASN A 187 32.84 10.61 31.51
C ASN A 187 31.89 10.31 30.34
N SER A 188 31.39 11.34 29.66
CA SER A 188 30.75 11.16 28.36
C SER A 188 31.84 11.02 27.28
N GLY A 189 32.10 9.78 26.86
CA GLY A 189 32.66 9.54 25.53
C GLY A 189 31.71 10.19 24.52
N ARG A 190 32.12 11.33 23.96
CA ARG A 190 31.41 12.09 22.93
C ARG A 190 30.85 11.11 21.91
N VAL A 191 29.52 11.05 21.77
CA VAL A 191 28.91 10.54 20.53
C VAL A 191 29.53 11.37 19.41
N PRO A 192 30.15 10.75 18.38
CA PRO A 192 30.72 11.51 17.29
C PRO A 192 29.65 12.42 16.68
N PRO A 193 29.97 13.68 16.32
CA PRO A 193 29.04 14.60 15.66
C PRO A 193 28.58 14.15 14.25
N ASP A 194 28.98 12.95 13.81
CA ASP A 194 28.87 12.48 12.43
C ASP A 194 27.66 11.54 12.18
N VAL A 195 26.79 11.28 13.17
CA VAL A 195 25.59 10.43 12.99
C VAL A 195 24.34 11.30 12.99
N LEU A 196 24.02 11.85 11.82
CA LEU A 196 22.85 12.69 11.56
C LEU A 196 21.56 11.84 11.59
N TYR A 197 20.77 11.98 12.66
CA TYR A 197 19.38 11.56 12.62
C TYR A 197 18.60 12.47 11.69
N ASP A 198 17.87 11.87 10.75
CA ASP A 198 16.89 12.57 9.92
C ASP A 198 15.49 11.99 10.08
N ASP A 199 14.54 12.58 9.32
CA ASP A 199 13.13 12.26 9.33
C ASP A 199 12.80 10.78 9.00
N LEU A 200 13.70 10.03 8.35
CA LEU A 200 13.50 8.63 7.93
C LEU A 200 14.24 7.61 8.80
N THR A 201 15.04 8.06 9.79
CA THR A 201 15.84 7.15 10.63
C THR A 201 15.02 6.06 11.33
N SER A 202 13.85 6.42 11.88
CA SER A 202 12.95 5.46 12.55
C SER A 202 12.39 4.43 11.56
N TRP A 203 12.16 4.84 10.31
CA TRP A 203 11.76 3.94 9.24
C TRP A 203 12.91 3.02 8.80
N ASP A 204 14.16 3.50 8.76
CA ASP A 204 15.34 2.65 8.46
C ASP A 204 15.51 1.55 9.50
N ILE A 205 15.32 1.88 10.78
CA ILE A 205 15.32 0.93 11.89
C ILE A 205 14.26 -0.15 11.64
N TRP A 206 13.02 0.26 11.34
CA TRP A 206 11.95 -0.68 11.01
C TRP A 206 12.29 -1.54 9.79
N ASN A 207 12.77 -0.93 8.70
CA ASN A 207 13.15 -1.60 7.48
C ASN A 207 14.20 -2.69 7.74
N ALA A 208 15.22 -2.42 8.56
CA ALA A 208 16.21 -3.41 8.96
C ALA A 208 15.60 -4.56 9.77
N ILE A 209 14.71 -4.27 10.73
CA ILE A 209 14.05 -5.28 11.56
C ILE A 209 13.18 -6.19 10.69
N ARG A 210 12.27 -5.63 9.87
CA ARG A 210 11.38 -6.43 9.02
C ARG A 210 12.12 -7.21 7.95
N THR A 211 13.21 -6.66 7.40
CA THR A 211 14.07 -7.35 6.42
C THR A 211 14.78 -8.53 7.07
N SER A 212 15.34 -8.35 8.27
CA SER A 212 16.00 -9.43 9.03
C SER A 212 15.02 -10.57 9.39
N ALA A 213 13.76 -10.21 9.66
CA ALA A 213 12.67 -11.15 9.91
C ALA A 213 11.99 -11.70 8.64
N ARG A 214 12.58 -11.46 7.45
CA ARG A 214 12.10 -11.92 6.14
C ARG A 214 10.63 -11.59 5.89
N TYR A 215 10.20 -10.37 6.27
CA TYR A 215 8.85 -9.87 6.03
C TYR A 215 7.74 -10.78 6.58
N THR A 216 8.00 -11.52 7.65
CA THR A 216 7.01 -12.44 8.23
C THR A 216 5.74 -11.69 8.65
N GLN A 217 4.58 -12.26 8.31
CA GLN A 217 3.27 -11.72 8.69
C GLN A 217 3.01 -11.81 10.20
N ARG A 218 3.88 -12.39 11.03
CA ARG A 218 3.72 -12.31 12.50
C ARG A 218 4.32 -11.03 13.10
N LEU A 219 5.21 -10.36 12.37
CA LEU A 219 5.84 -9.12 12.79
C LEU A 219 5.02 -7.93 12.27
N GLY A 220 4.54 -7.09 13.19
CA GLY A 220 3.81 -5.86 12.88
C GLY A 220 4.47 -4.62 13.46
N LEU A 221 3.91 -3.46 13.16
CA LEU A 221 4.35 -2.18 13.69
C LEU A 221 3.30 -1.58 14.61
N CYS A 222 3.77 -1.04 15.73
CA CYS A 222 3.01 -0.18 16.63
C CYS A 222 3.58 1.24 16.56
N LEU A 223 2.89 2.15 15.89
CA LEU A 223 3.39 3.50 15.65
C LEU A 223 2.95 4.44 16.78
N LYS A 224 3.91 5.09 17.46
CA LYS A 224 3.65 6.12 18.47
C LYS A 224 3.42 7.47 17.79
N ILE A 225 2.25 8.06 18.00
CA ILE A 225 1.84 9.38 17.55
C ILE A 225 1.97 10.35 18.72
N GLU A 226 2.90 11.28 18.60
CA GLU A 226 3.19 12.34 19.57
C GLU A 226 2.75 13.70 19.01
N TYR A 227 3.01 14.79 19.74
CA TYR A 227 2.66 16.14 19.31
C TYR A 227 3.25 16.54 17.94
N SER A 228 4.48 16.16 17.66
CA SER A 228 5.15 16.47 16.39
C SER A 228 4.85 15.40 15.36
N LEU A 229 4.23 15.81 14.26
CA LEU A 229 4.04 14.92 13.12
C LEU A 229 5.22 14.99 12.16
N PRO A 230 5.63 13.85 11.57
CA PRO A 230 6.65 13.83 10.54
C PRO A 230 6.15 14.51 9.25
N LYS A 231 7.09 14.85 8.37
CA LYS A 231 6.78 15.43 7.05
C LYS A 231 6.01 14.43 6.19
N THR A 232 5.29 14.93 5.18
CA THR A 232 4.43 14.13 4.31
C THR A 232 5.16 12.93 3.68
N HIS A 233 6.41 13.09 3.25
CA HIS A 233 7.16 11.98 2.63
C HIS A 233 7.48 10.85 3.62
N THR A 234 7.80 11.19 4.89
CA THR A 234 7.98 10.20 5.96
C THR A 234 6.66 9.52 6.32
N LEU A 235 5.55 10.26 6.33
CA LEU A 235 4.22 9.65 6.53
C LEU A 235 3.88 8.65 5.42
N LYS A 236 4.14 9.01 4.15
CA LYS A 236 3.96 8.10 3.00
C LYS A 236 4.72 6.78 3.18
N ARG A 237 5.95 6.81 3.71
CA ARG A 237 6.69 5.59 4.09
C ARG A 237 5.94 4.72 5.08
N TRP A 238 5.44 5.31 6.17
CA TRP A 238 4.67 4.57 7.16
C TRP A 238 3.34 4.04 6.60
N PHE A 239 2.72 4.76 5.67
CA PHE A 239 1.59 4.23 4.90
C PHE A 239 2.01 3.11 3.93
N ALA A 240 3.26 2.79 3.69
CA ALA A 240 3.57 1.54 2.97
C ALA A 240 3.68 0.33 3.92
N GLU A 241 3.76 0.54 5.25
CA GLU A 241 4.17 -0.46 6.22
C GLU A 241 2.98 -1.14 6.96
N PRO A 242 3.17 -2.36 7.51
CA PRO A 242 2.11 -3.12 8.20
C PRO A 242 1.86 -2.62 9.63
N ILE A 243 1.27 -1.42 9.74
CA ILE A 243 0.84 -0.84 11.02
C ILE A 243 -0.38 -1.57 11.54
N ARG A 244 -0.27 -2.13 12.74
CA ARG A 244 -1.38 -2.78 13.46
C ARG A 244 -1.91 -1.94 14.60
N TYR A 245 -1.02 -1.20 15.26
CA TYR A 245 -1.38 -0.38 16.41
C TYR A 245 -0.96 1.07 16.20
N LEU A 246 -1.82 1.99 16.62
CA LEU A 246 -1.50 3.40 16.78
C LEU A 246 -1.59 3.75 18.26
N ILE A 247 -0.44 4.02 18.88
CA ILE A 247 -0.41 4.60 20.23
C ILE A 247 -0.53 6.11 20.07
N ILE A 248 -1.60 6.71 20.58
CA ILE A 248 -1.78 8.16 20.58
C ILE A 248 -1.57 8.64 22.00
N ASP A 249 -0.47 9.37 22.20
CA ASP A 249 -0.12 9.93 23.48
C ASP A 249 -1.01 11.14 23.82
N SER A 250 -1.33 11.34 25.10
CA SER A 250 -2.07 12.51 25.59
C SER A 250 -1.50 13.85 25.11
N THR A 251 -0.19 13.93 24.87
CA THR A 251 0.50 15.14 24.39
C THR A 251 0.22 15.46 22.92
N ALA A 252 -0.31 14.52 22.14
CA ALA A 252 -0.78 14.75 20.76
C ALA A 252 -2.05 15.62 20.70
N PHE A 253 -2.75 15.77 21.83
CA PHE A 253 -3.98 16.54 21.94
C PHE A 253 -3.72 17.98 22.41
N LEU A 254 -4.60 18.87 21.96
CA LEU A 254 -4.74 20.24 22.45
C LEU A 254 -6.04 20.38 23.25
N LEU A 255 -6.06 21.27 24.22
CA LEU A 255 -7.31 21.67 24.86
C LEU A 255 -8.06 22.67 23.99
N ASN A 256 -9.35 22.42 23.74
CA ASN A 256 -10.24 23.39 23.11
C ASN A 256 -10.66 24.47 24.12
N VAL A 257 -11.40 25.50 23.66
CA VAL A 257 -11.87 26.61 24.52
C VAL A 257 -12.68 26.18 25.76
N LYS A 258 -13.34 25.02 25.69
CA LYS A 258 -14.13 24.43 26.79
C LYS A 258 -13.30 23.53 27.72
N GLY A 259 -12.00 23.36 27.46
CA GLY A 259 -11.10 22.54 28.25
C GLY A 259 -11.07 21.05 27.87
N TYR A 260 -11.69 20.61 26.77
CA TYR A 260 -11.68 19.20 26.33
C TYR A 260 -10.53 18.91 25.35
N PRO A 261 -9.96 17.68 25.36
CA PRO A 261 -8.88 17.29 24.47
C PRO A 261 -9.39 17.09 23.05
N VAL A 262 -8.69 17.67 22.07
CA VAL A 262 -8.95 17.56 20.64
C VAL A 262 -7.65 17.44 19.86
N LEU A 263 -7.66 16.68 18.76
CA LEU A 263 -6.52 16.59 17.84
C LEU A 263 -6.47 17.82 16.93
N THR A 264 -5.26 18.21 16.52
CA THR A 264 -5.08 19.25 15.50
C THR A 264 -5.53 18.75 14.12
N LYS A 265 -5.77 19.67 13.17
CA LYS A 265 -6.20 19.28 11.80
C LYS A 265 -5.23 18.30 11.11
N PRO A 266 -3.90 18.48 11.19
CA PRO A 266 -2.94 17.47 10.71
C PRO A 266 -3.12 16.08 11.35
N HIS A 267 -3.29 16.01 12.68
CA HIS A 267 -3.52 14.74 13.38
C HIS A 267 -4.86 14.10 13.01
N GLN A 268 -5.92 14.90 12.88
CA GLN A 268 -7.23 14.43 12.40
C GLN A 268 -7.09 13.78 11.02
N ARG A 269 -6.37 14.43 10.08
CA ARG A 269 -6.12 13.87 8.74
C ARG A 269 -5.32 12.57 8.82
N LEU A 270 -4.29 12.51 9.66
CA LEU A 270 -3.48 11.31 9.86
C LEU A 270 -4.33 10.14 10.38
N VAL A 271 -5.11 10.36 11.44
CA VAL A 271 -6.01 9.36 12.02
C VAL A 271 -7.06 8.91 10.99
N THR A 272 -7.63 9.84 10.22
CA THR A 272 -8.59 9.53 9.14
C THR A 272 -7.96 8.66 8.04
N GLN A 273 -6.72 8.95 7.65
CA GLN A 273 -6.01 8.14 6.64
C GLN A 273 -5.73 6.73 7.16
N PHE A 274 -5.28 6.59 8.41
CA PHE A 274 -5.05 5.28 9.01
C PHE A 274 -6.34 4.51 9.30
N ALA A 275 -7.45 5.18 9.62
CA ALA A 275 -8.71 4.51 9.91
C ALA A 275 -9.20 3.63 8.76
N ARG A 276 -8.86 3.97 7.51
CA ARG A 276 -9.15 3.14 6.33
C ARG A 276 -8.43 1.78 6.32
N ARG A 277 -7.40 1.63 7.14
CA ARG A 277 -6.65 0.38 7.35
C ARG A 277 -7.06 -0.37 8.61
N ASN A 278 -8.00 0.20 9.36
CA ASN A 278 -8.55 -0.35 10.59
C ASN A 278 -7.50 -0.83 11.60
N PRO A 279 -6.49 0.00 11.98
CA PRO A 279 -5.59 -0.36 13.06
C PRO A 279 -6.31 -0.36 14.41
N PHE A 280 -5.71 -1.02 15.39
CA PHE A 280 -6.09 -0.89 16.79
C PHE A 280 -5.53 0.41 17.36
N TYR A 281 -6.34 1.14 18.12
CA TYR A 281 -5.93 2.39 18.75
C TYR A 281 -5.63 2.15 20.23
N LEU A 282 -4.56 2.76 20.72
CA LEU A 282 -4.14 2.72 22.11
C LEU A 282 -3.94 4.14 22.62
N LEU A 283 -4.68 4.55 23.65
CA LEU A 283 -4.50 5.85 24.28
C LEU A 283 -3.48 5.74 25.41
N SER A 284 -2.45 6.59 25.40
CA SER A 284 -1.38 6.57 26.40
C SER A 284 -1.34 7.87 27.22
N ASN A 285 -0.92 7.77 28.48
CA ASN A 285 -0.65 8.90 29.37
C ASN A 285 -1.84 9.86 29.60
N THR A 286 -3.07 9.37 29.44
CA THR A 286 -4.31 10.14 29.62
C THR A 286 -4.55 10.57 31.08
N ARG A 287 -3.95 9.85 32.04
CA ARG A 287 -3.94 10.18 33.47
C ARG A 287 -2.76 11.10 33.81
N HIS A 288 -2.89 12.37 33.43
CA HIS A 288 -1.87 13.40 33.66
C HIS A 288 -1.70 13.79 35.13
N ALA A 289 -0.61 14.48 35.45
CA ALA A 289 -0.19 14.75 36.82
C ALA A 289 -1.06 15.71 37.64
N GLY A 290 -1.97 16.44 36.97
CA GLY A 290 -2.98 17.27 37.60
C GLY A 290 -4.37 16.63 37.62
N PHE A 291 -4.49 15.37 37.20
CA PHE A 291 -5.72 14.60 37.31
C PHE A 291 -5.96 14.25 38.77
N GLU A 292 -7.04 14.79 39.34
CA GLU A 292 -7.57 14.35 40.62
C GLU A 292 -8.73 13.39 40.36
N PRO A 293 -8.57 12.10 40.68
CA PRO A 293 -9.63 11.14 40.45
C PRO A 293 -10.85 11.44 41.34
N GLU A 294 -12.03 11.54 40.72
CA GLU A 294 -13.29 11.68 41.46
C GLU A 294 -13.68 10.38 42.17
N ASP A 295 -13.27 9.23 41.63
CA ASP A 295 -13.46 7.90 42.20
C ASP A 295 -12.13 7.40 42.83
N PRO A 296 -12.10 7.02 44.13
CA PRO A 296 -10.91 6.49 44.79
C PRO A 296 -10.23 5.32 44.05
N ALA A 297 -10.98 4.50 43.31
CA ALA A 297 -10.41 3.39 42.55
C ALA A 297 -9.58 3.83 41.33
N ASP A 298 -9.71 5.08 40.86
CA ASP A 298 -8.84 5.64 39.82
C ASP A 298 -7.42 5.96 40.31
N ILE A 299 -7.20 6.05 41.63
CA ILE A 299 -5.88 6.19 42.26
C ILE A 299 -5.01 4.94 41.99
N GLU A 300 -5.65 3.79 41.81
CA GLU A 300 -4.95 2.52 41.57
C GLU A 300 -4.39 2.40 40.13
N PHE A 301 -4.73 3.32 39.22
CA PHE A 301 -4.31 3.33 37.81
C PHE A 301 -3.33 4.49 37.53
N PRO A 302 -2.07 4.44 38.00
CA PRO A 302 -1.13 5.53 37.73
C PRO A 302 -0.65 5.51 36.26
N PRO A 303 -0.19 6.66 35.73
CA PRO A 303 0.39 6.76 34.39
C PRO A 303 1.64 5.86 34.19
N LEU A 304 2.05 5.69 32.93
CA LEU A 304 3.14 4.82 32.47
C LEU A 304 4.53 5.37 32.93
N GLY A 305 4.80 5.33 34.24
CA GLY A 305 6.08 5.71 34.85
C GLY A 305 5.95 6.58 36.11
N SER A 306 6.73 6.24 37.15
CA SER A 306 6.83 7.03 38.40
C SER A 306 7.77 8.24 38.30
N THR A 307 8.56 8.35 37.23
CA THR A 307 9.65 9.33 37.10
C THR A 307 9.30 10.58 36.28
N ILE A 308 8.28 10.53 35.39
CA ILE A 308 7.82 11.69 34.61
C ILE A 308 6.30 11.81 34.72
N ARG A 309 5.88 12.84 35.45
CA ARG A 309 4.48 13.29 35.54
C ARG A 309 3.99 13.72 34.16
N SER A 310 3.11 12.92 33.51
CA SER A 310 2.47 13.29 32.23
C SER A 310 1.83 14.68 32.34
N LYS A 311 2.04 15.54 31.33
CA LYS A 311 1.46 16.90 31.29
C LYS A 311 0.05 16.96 30.69
N GLY A 312 -0.47 15.82 30.21
CA GLY A 312 -1.77 15.75 29.55
C GLY A 312 -1.81 16.53 28.24
N ALA A 313 -3.02 16.92 27.81
CA ALA A 313 -3.20 17.71 26.60
C ALA A 313 -2.56 19.11 26.78
N ARG A 314 -1.98 19.64 25.69
CA ARG A 314 -1.30 20.94 25.72
C ARG A 314 -2.30 22.10 25.74
N HIS A 315 -2.05 23.11 26.55
CA HIS A 315 -2.79 24.37 26.50
C HIS A 315 -2.37 25.18 25.26
N THR A 316 -3.35 25.83 24.63
CA THR A 316 -3.07 26.98 23.74
C THR A 316 -3.26 28.27 24.54
N VAL A 317 -2.65 29.37 24.09
CA VAL A 317 -2.53 30.64 24.84
C VAL A 317 -3.88 31.24 25.29
N SER A 318 -4.99 30.85 24.66
CA SER A 318 -6.34 31.41 24.87
C SER A 318 -7.36 30.47 25.54
N VAL A 319 -6.93 29.37 26.16
CA VAL A 319 -7.84 28.36 26.74
C VAL A 319 -8.19 28.67 28.19
N THR A 320 -9.41 28.29 28.60
CA THR A 320 -9.87 28.35 29.99
C THR A 320 -8.88 27.64 30.94
N PRO A 321 -8.71 28.11 32.18
CA PRO A 321 -7.83 27.46 33.16
C PRO A 321 -8.39 26.11 33.63
N VAL A 322 -9.67 25.84 33.39
CA VAL A 322 -10.35 24.60 33.78
C VAL A 322 -10.04 23.51 32.76
N ARG A 323 -9.32 22.47 33.20
CA ARG A 323 -9.03 21.26 32.42
C ARG A 323 -10.20 20.27 32.50
N ARG A 324 -10.50 19.61 31.39
CA ARG A 324 -11.51 18.55 31.25
C ARG A 324 -10.98 17.39 30.41
N ASP A 325 -9.67 17.15 30.47
CA ASP A 325 -8.99 16.05 29.79
C ASP A 325 -8.79 14.86 30.73
N ASP A 326 -9.89 14.35 31.28
CA ASP A 326 -9.94 13.04 31.92
C ASP A 326 -9.78 11.91 30.87
N PRO A 327 -9.42 10.67 31.29
CA PRO A 327 -9.26 9.55 30.38
C PRO A 327 -10.44 9.30 29.42
N GLN A 328 -11.68 9.38 29.93
CA GLN A 328 -12.86 9.17 29.09
C GLN A 328 -13.02 10.26 28.03
N SER A 329 -12.62 11.49 28.31
CA SER A 329 -12.70 12.61 27.36
C SER A 329 -11.83 12.39 26.12
N TYR A 330 -10.62 11.83 26.27
CA TYR A 330 -9.77 11.44 25.12
C TYR A 330 -10.44 10.36 24.26
N ARG A 331 -10.95 9.31 24.91
CA ARG A 331 -11.62 8.19 24.23
C ARG A 331 -12.87 8.65 23.49
N LYS A 332 -13.73 9.43 24.16
CA LYS A 332 -14.96 10.00 23.57
C LYS A 332 -14.64 10.84 22.35
N TYR A 333 -13.60 11.68 22.42
CA TYR A 333 -13.16 12.47 21.26
C TYR A 333 -12.69 11.60 20.10
N LEU A 334 -11.80 10.63 20.35
CA LEU A 334 -11.27 9.76 19.29
C LEU A 334 -12.39 8.92 18.66
N HIS A 335 -13.26 8.34 19.48
CA HIS A 335 -14.42 7.59 19.03
C HIS A 335 -15.36 8.45 18.18
N HIS A 336 -15.67 9.67 18.62
CA HIS A 336 -16.45 10.62 17.83
C HIS A 336 -15.78 10.94 16.49
N HIS A 337 -14.47 11.15 16.46
CA HIS A 337 -13.74 11.40 15.20
C HIS A 337 -13.83 10.21 14.25
N LEU A 338 -13.69 8.98 14.75
CA LEU A 338 -13.74 7.75 13.96
C LEU A 338 -15.16 7.42 13.45
N LEU A 339 -16.21 7.73 14.21
CA LEU A 339 -17.60 7.55 13.75
C LEU A 339 -18.04 8.58 12.70
N ASN A 340 -17.39 9.74 12.65
CA ASN A 340 -17.72 10.83 11.73
C ASN A 340 -16.73 10.93 10.56
N LEU A 341 -16.12 9.81 10.17
CA LEU A 341 -15.25 9.77 8.99
C LEU A 341 -16.06 10.01 7.70
N PRO A 342 -15.47 10.69 6.70
CA PRO A 342 -16.12 10.83 5.40
C PRO A 342 -16.33 9.46 4.75
N PRO A 343 -17.40 9.29 3.94
CA PRO A 343 -17.62 8.04 3.23
C PRO A 343 -16.41 7.69 2.36
N PRO A 344 -16.08 6.40 2.23
CA PRO A 344 -15.02 5.97 1.32
C PRO A 344 -15.37 6.32 -0.13
N PRO A 345 -14.37 6.60 -0.98
CA PRO A 345 -14.56 6.68 -2.43
C PRO A 345 -15.27 5.44 -3.01
N PRO A 346 -15.92 5.54 -4.18
CA PRO A 346 -16.61 4.41 -4.80
C PRO A 346 -15.71 3.18 -5.01
N LEU A 347 -14.46 3.39 -5.46
CA LEU A 347 -13.48 2.31 -5.63
C LEU A 347 -13.15 1.60 -4.32
N ASP A 348 -12.96 2.34 -3.22
CA ASP A 348 -12.70 1.79 -1.89
C ASP A 348 -13.88 0.95 -1.37
N SER A 349 -15.10 1.39 -1.68
CA SER A 349 -16.33 0.69 -1.29
C SER A 349 -16.52 -0.60 -2.10
N PHE A 350 -16.32 -0.53 -3.42
CA PHE A 350 -16.47 -1.66 -4.33
C PHE A 350 -15.36 -2.70 -4.16
N GLY A 351 -14.11 -2.23 -4.01
CA GLY A 351 -12.93 -3.06 -3.81
C GLY A 351 -12.69 -3.50 -2.37
N ALA A 352 -13.66 -3.33 -1.46
CA ALA A 352 -13.55 -3.80 -0.08
C ALA A 352 -13.20 -5.30 -0.04
N GLY A 353 -12.07 -5.65 0.59
CA GLY A 353 -11.52 -7.00 0.64
C GLY A 353 -10.47 -7.32 -0.43
N TYR A 354 -10.32 -6.47 -1.45
CA TYR A 354 -9.32 -6.62 -2.51
C TYR A 354 -8.05 -5.79 -2.29
N GLN A 355 -7.97 -5.01 -1.20
CA GLN A 355 -6.81 -4.18 -0.88
C GLN A 355 -5.52 -5.01 -0.73
N ASP A 356 -4.56 -4.75 -1.63
CA ASP A 356 -3.31 -5.49 -1.77
C ASP A 356 -3.49 -7.00 -2.00
N TYR A 357 -4.66 -7.45 -2.45
CA TYR A 357 -4.93 -8.85 -2.78
C TYR A 357 -4.48 -9.16 -4.21
N LEU A 358 -3.53 -10.08 -4.36
CA LEU A 358 -2.96 -10.45 -5.66
C LEU A 358 -3.87 -11.40 -6.43
N GLN A 359 -4.30 -10.97 -7.62
CA GLN A 359 -5.14 -11.73 -8.55
C GLN A 359 -4.38 -11.98 -9.86
N SER A 360 -4.59 -13.14 -10.48
CA SER A 360 -4.12 -13.37 -11.85
C SER A 360 -4.89 -12.47 -12.81
N PRO A 361 -4.22 -11.80 -13.76
CA PRO A 361 -4.88 -11.08 -14.85
C PRO A 361 -5.78 -12.02 -15.65
N LEU A 362 -6.91 -11.51 -16.12
CA LEU A 362 -7.82 -12.27 -16.97
C LEU A 362 -7.18 -12.51 -18.35
N GLN A 363 -7.57 -13.59 -19.01
CA GLN A 363 -7.19 -13.88 -20.41
C GLN A 363 -8.43 -14.16 -21.25
N PRO A 364 -9.30 -13.16 -21.54
CA PRO A 364 -10.59 -13.39 -22.20
C PRO A 364 -10.49 -13.95 -23.62
N LEU A 365 -9.32 -13.81 -24.28
CA LEU A 365 -9.08 -14.44 -25.57
C LEU A 365 -8.90 -15.96 -25.46
N ALA A 366 -8.14 -16.42 -24.47
CA ALA A 366 -7.88 -17.84 -24.24
C ALA A 366 -9.05 -18.53 -23.53
N ASP A 367 -9.64 -17.87 -22.54
CA ASP A 367 -10.67 -18.44 -21.66
C ASP A 367 -12.06 -17.86 -21.95
N ASN A 368 -13.10 -18.62 -21.61
CA ASN A 368 -14.47 -18.11 -21.63
C ASN A 368 -14.82 -17.60 -20.24
N LEU A 369 -15.04 -16.29 -20.11
CA LEU A 369 -15.38 -15.67 -18.84
C LEU A 369 -16.74 -16.16 -18.32
N GLU A 370 -16.83 -16.24 -16.99
CA GLU A 370 -18.07 -16.57 -16.27
C GLU A 370 -19.02 -15.37 -16.21
N SER A 371 -20.31 -15.64 -16.01
CA SER A 371 -21.35 -14.59 -15.94
C SER A 371 -21.09 -13.57 -14.82
N MET A 372 -20.55 -13.99 -13.68
CA MET A 372 -20.27 -13.10 -12.56
C MET A 372 -19.20 -12.06 -12.92
N THR A 373 -18.18 -12.45 -13.70
CA THR A 373 -17.13 -11.54 -14.17
C THR A 373 -17.71 -10.43 -15.04
N TYR A 374 -18.60 -10.76 -15.99
CA TYR A 374 -19.31 -9.75 -16.77
C TYR A 374 -20.17 -8.82 -15.91
N GLU A 375 -20.84 -9.36 -14.88
CA GLU A 375 -21.65 -8.55 -13.96
C GLU A 375 -20.83 -7.52 -13.18
N VAL A 376 -19.63 -7.89 -12.76
CA VAL A 376 -18.67 -6.98 -12.12
C VAL A 376 -18.29 -5.85 -13.08
N PHE A 377 -17.98 -6.16 -14.35
CA PHE A 377 -17.67 -5.14 -15.36
C PHE A 377 -18.83 -4.18 -15.60
N GLU A 378 -20.06 -4.70 -15.65
CA GLU A 378 -21.27 -3.94 -15.95
C GLU A 378 -21.70 -2.97 -14.84
N LYS A 379 -21.15 -3.13 -13.62
CA LYS A 379 -21.40 -2.22 -12.49
C LYS A 379 -20.69 -0.88 -12.62
N ASP A 380 -19.80 -0.70 -13.59
CA ASP A 380 -19.09 0.56 -13.82
C ASP A 380 -19.84 1.48 -14.79
N PRO A 381 -20.56 2.52 -14.32
CA PRO A 381 -21.28 3.42 -15.21
C PRO A 381 -20.35 4.36 -15.98
N VAL A 382 -19.16 4.68 -15.44
CA VAL A 382 -18.24 5.67 -16.03
C VAL A 382 -17.71 5.14 -17.35
N LYS A 383 -17.23 3.89 -17.36
CA LYS A 383 -16.73 3.21 -18.56
C LYS A 383 -17.73 3.29 -19.70
N TYR A 384 -18.95 2.76 -19.50
CA TYR A 384 -19.94 2.68 -20.58
C TYR A 384 -20.49 4.03 -21.01
N ASN A 385 -20.52 5.03 -20.12
CA ASN A 385 -20.92 6.38 -20.49
C ASN A 385 -19.85 7.06 -21.36
N GLN A 386 -18.55 6.80 -21.13
CA GLN A 386 -17.49 7.30 -22.00
C GLN A 386 -17.54 6.64 -23.38
N TYR A 387 -17.77 5.32 -23.45
CA TYR A 387 -18.01 4.65 -24.73
C TYR A 387 -19.24 5.19 -25.48
N GLU A 388 -20.36 5.45 -24.80
CA GLU A 388 -21.55 6.06 -25.43
C GLU A 388 -21.24 7.44 -26.04
N LYS A 389 -20.47 8.28 -25.33
CA LYS A 389 -20.05 9.59 -25.85
C LYS A 389 -19.10 9.47 -27.03
N ALA A 390 -18.12 8.57 -26.96
CA ALA A 390 -17.17 8.34 -28.05
C ALA A 390 -17.87 7.89 -29.34
N VAL A 391 -18.82 6.93 -29.22
CA VAL A 391 -19.63 6.48 -30.35
C VAL A 391 -20.50 7.61 -30.89
N ALA A 392 -21.12 8.42 -30.03
CA ALA A 392 -21.95 9.55 -30.48
C ALA A 392 -21.14 10.57 -31.32
N LEU A 393 -19.92 10.92 -30.87
CA LEU A 393 -19.03 11.81 -31.61
C LEU A 393 -18.59 11.21 -32.95
N ALA A 394 -18.22 9.93 -32.97
CA ALA A 394 -17.83 9.25 -34.21
C ALA A 394 -18.98 9.17 -35.23
N LEU A 395 -20.20 8.92 -34.77
CA LEU A 395 -21.40 8.94 -35.63
C LEU A 395 -21.65 10.34 -36.21
N GLN A 396 -21.51 11.38 -35.39
CA GLN A 396 -21.68 12.76 -35.84
C GLN A 396 -20.64 13.13 -36.91
N ASP A 397 -19.36 12.81 -36.69
CA ASP A 397 -18.30 13.10 -37.65
C ASP A 397 -18.52 12.40 -39.01
N LEU A 398 -18.99 11.15 -39.02
CA LEU A 398 -19.32 10.44 -40.25
C LEU A 398 -20.54 11.05 -40.96
N ASN A 399 -21.57 11.43 -40.20
CA ASN A 399 -22.74 12.09 -40.75
C ASN A 399 -22.42 13.48 -41.34
N GLU A 400 -21.53 14.26 -40.70
CA GLU A 400 -21.04 15.54 -41.22
C GLU A 400 -20.19 15.37 -42.49
N GLN A 401 -19.54 14.23 -42.67
CA GLN A 401 -18.86 13.84 -43.92
C GLN A 401 -19.82 13.38 -45.02
N GLY A 402 -21.13 13.28 -44.74
CA GLY A 402 -22.14 12.81 -45.68
C GLY A 402 -22.15 11.29 -45.87
N ILE A 403 -21.63 10.53 -44.91
CA ILE A 403 -21.71 9.07 -44.93
C ILE A 403 -23.10 8.63 -44.46
N GLU A 404 -23.87 8.05 -45.38
CA GLU A 404 -25.16 7.41 -45.10
C GLU A 404 -24.97 5.91 -44.77
N ASP A 405 -26.01 5.24 -44.24
CA ASP A 405 -26.00 3.80 -43.92
C ASP A 405 -24.83 3.34 -43.03
N ILE A 406 -24.61 4.03 -41.91
CA ILE A 406 -23.45 3.78 -41.05
C ILE A 406 -23.52 2.38 -40.40
N CYS A 407 -22.63 1.48 -40.84
CA CYS A 407 -22.37 0.19 -40.20
C CYS A 407 -21.45 0.29 -38.96
N VAL A 408 -21.95 -0.16 -37.81
CA VAL A 408 -21.23 -0.27 -36.54
C VAL A 408 -21.08 -1.74 -36.15
N ALA A 409 -19.89 -2.17 -35.72
CA ALA A 409 -19.69 -3.52 -35.21
C ALA A 409 -19.02 -3.49 -33.83
N VAL A 410 -19.68 -4.12 -32.85
CA VAL A 410 -19.11 -4.36 -31.52
C VAL A 410 -18.38 -5.70 -31.53
N VAL A 411 -17.06 -5.67 -31.38
CA VAL A 411 -16.20 -6.87 -31.41
C VAL A 411 -15.74 -7.24 -30.00
N GLY A 412 -16.11 -8.44 -29.54
CA GLY A 412 -16.03 -8.80 -28.12
C GLY A 412 -17.22 -8.27 -27.33
N ALA A 413 -18.45 -8.55 -27.81
CA ALA A 413 -19.67 -7.93 -27.29
C ALA A 413 -20.04 -8.32 -25.85
N GLY A 414 -19.50 -9.42 -25.30
CA GLY A 414 -19.81 -9.92 -23.98
C GLY A 414 -21.31 -10.19 -23.82
N ARG A 415 -21.91 -9.64 -22.76
CA ARG A 415 -23.37 -9.70 -22.54
C ARG A 415 -24.14 -8.56 -23.22
N GLY A 416 -23.47 -7.70 -23.98
CA GLY A 416 -24.09 -6.64 -24.77
C GLY A 416 -24.23 -5.23 -24.17
N PRO A 417 -23.52 -4.82 -23.10
CA PRO A 417 -23.64 -3.44 -22.62
C PRO A 417 -23.20 -2.43 -23.69
N LEU A 418 -22.10 -2.66 -24.39
CA LEU A 418 -21.63 -1.77 -25.47
C LEU A 418 -22.59 -1.75 -26.67
N VAL A 419 -23.18 -2.88 -27.05
CA VAL A 419 -24.21 -2.93 -28.09
C VAL A 419 -25.37 -1.99 -27.74
N THR A 420 -25.82 -2.04 -26.48
CA THR A 420 -26.87 -1.16 -25.97
C THR A 420 -26.44 0.32 -25.99
N ARG A 421 -25.18 0.62 -25.65
CA ARG A 421 -24.64 1.98 -25.70
C ARG A 421 -24.52 2.52 -27.13
N CYS A 422 -24.13 1.71 -28.10
CA CYS A 422 -24.11 2.10 -29.51
C CYS A 422 -25.51 2.43 -30.04
N ILE A 423 -26.51 1.59 -29.74
CA ILE A 423 -27.92 1.85 -30.14
C ILE A 423 -28.42 3.15 -29.52
N ARG A 424 -28.13 3.38 -28.23
CA ARG A 424 -28.51 4.61 -27.54
C ARG A 424 -27.84 5.85 -28.13
N ALA A 425 -26.54 5.79 -28.42
CA ALA A 425 -25.80 6.88 -29.05
C ALA A 425 -26.42 7.25 -30.41
N ALA A 426 -26.68 6.26 -31.25
CA ALA A 426 -27.32 6.44 -32.56
C ALA A 426 -28.74 7.02 -32.45
N THR A 427 -29.57 6.48 -31.54
CA THR A 427 -30.93 6.96 -31.28
C THR A 427 -30.93 8.43 -30.83
N ASN A 428 -30.05 8.78 -29.90
CA ASN A 428 -29.95 10.15 -29.39
C ASN A 428 -29.42 11.14 -30.45
N ALA A 429 -28.53 10.67 -31.32
CA ALA A 429 -28.02 11.46 -32.44
C ALA A 429 -29.02 11.54 -33.62
N SER A 430 -30.12 10.77 -33.59
CA SER A 430 -31.05 10.62 -34.72
C SER A 430 -30.35 10.15 -36.00
N ILE A 431 -29.42 9.21 -35.86
CA ILE A 431 -28.65 8.61 -36.95
C ILE A 431 -29.01 7.13 -37.04
N ASP A 432 -29.47 6.68 -38.20
CA ASP A 432 -29.75 5.27 -38.45
C ASP A 432 -28.45 4.48 -38.65
N ILE A 433 -28.36 3.32 -38.01
CA ILE A 433 -27.18 2.45 -38.09
C ILE A 433 -27.55 1.01 -38.41
N THR A 434 -26.68 0.32 -39.13
CA THR A 434 -26.66 -1.15 -39.16
C THR A 434 -25.70 -1.63 -38.09
N ILE A 435 -26.12 -2.53 -37.20
CA ILE A 435 -25.29 -2.96 -36.07
C ILE A 435 -25.02 -4.47 -36.04
N TYR A 436 -23.74 -4.82 -35.86
CA TYR A 436 -23.27 -6.18 -35.62
C TYR A 436 -22.74 -6.35 -34.19
N ALA A 437 -22.98 -7.52 -33.60
CA ALA A 437 -22.37 -7.92 -32.33
C ALA A 437 -21.63 -9.24 -32.51
N ILE A 438 -20.29 -9.20 -32.37
CA ILE A 438 -19.39 -10.34 -32.57
C ILE A 438 -18.93 -10.83 -31.20
N GLU A 439 -19.14 -12.11 -30.92
CA GLU A 439 -18.72 -12.74 -29.65
C GLU A 439 -18.28 -14.19 -29.89
N LYS A 440 -17.12 -14.57 -29.35
CA LYS A 440 -16.61 -15.94 -29.45
C LYS A 440 -17.16 -16.85 -28.35
N ASN A 441 -17.38 -16.31 -27.15
CA ASN A 441 -17.80 -17.05 -25.98
C ASN A 441 -19.23 -17.56 -26.20
N PRO A 442 -19.45 -18.88 -26.32
CA PRO A 442 -20.76 -19.45 -26.61
C PRO A 442 -21.81 -19.13 -25.55
N ASN A 443 -21.38 -18.93 -24.30
CA ASN A 443 -22.28 -18.66 -23.17
C ASN A 443 -22.76 -17.20 -23.22
N ALA A 444 -21.85 -16.25 -23.42
CA ALA A 444 -22.19 -14.84 -23.58
C ALA A 444 -23.05 -14.62 -24.84
N TYR A 445 -22.73 -15.30 -25.95
CA TYR A 445 -23.52 -15.27 -27.17
C TYR A 445 -24.98 -15.73 -26.97
N THR A 446 -25.20 -16.76 -26.15
CA THR A 446 -26.56 -17.21 -25.81
C THR A 446 -27.34 -16.10 -25.09
N HIS A 447 -26.68 -15.31 -24.23
CA HIS A 447 -27.28 -14.15 -23.60
C HIS A 447 -27.59 -13.03 -24.62
N LEU A 448 -26.68 -12.77 -25.58
CA LEU A 448 -26.91 -11.80 -26.66
C LEU A 448 -28.14 -12.15 -27.50
N MET A 449 -28.41 -13.44 -27.77
CA MET A 449 -29.63 -13.87 -28.47
C MET A 449 -30.90 -13.45 -27.71
N LYS A 450 -30.89 -13.61 -26.39
CA LYS A 450 -31.99 -13.14 -25.53
C LYS A 450 -32.10 -11.62 -25.57
N MET A 451 -30.99 -10.90 -25.43
CA MET A 451 -30.97 -9.43 -25.49
C MET A 451 -31.51 -8.90 -26.82
N ASN A 452 -31.13 -9.52 -27.94
CA ASN A 452 -31.60 -9.10 -29.25
C ASN A 452 -33.11 -9.29 -29.39
N ARG A 453 -33.65 -10.42 -28.90
CA ARG A 453 -35.10 -10.69 -28.93
C ARG A 453 -35.89 -9.78 -27.99
N ASP A 454 -35.43 -9.62 -26.75
CA ASP A 454 -36.22 -9.03 -25.66
C ASP A 454 -36.00 -7.52 -25.50
N VAL A 455 -34.81 -7.01 -25.87
CA VAL A 455 -34.38 -5.63 -25.61
C VAL A 455 -34.14 -4.85 -26.90
N TRP A 456 -33.44 -5.45 -27.87
CA TRP A 456 -33.09 -4.74 -29.12
C TRP A 456 -34.08 -4.96 -30.27
N GLY A 457 -35.19 -5.66 -30.04
CA GLY A 457 -36.26 -5.83 -31.03
C GLY A 457 -35.85 -6.55 -32.32
N GLY A 458 -34.80 -7.37 -32.27
CA GLY A 458 -34.22 -8.04 -33.43
C GLY A 458 -33.35 -7.16 -34.33
N ALA A 459 -33.05 -5.92 -33.92
CA ALA A 459 -32.32 -4.95 -34.73
C ALA A 459 -30.81 -5.27 -34.90
N VAL A 460 -30.25 -6.16 -34.07
CA VAL A 460 -28.80 -6.46 -34.08
C VAL A 460 -28.51 -7.75 -34.83
N THR A 461 -27.51 -7.71 -35.72
CA THR A 461 -27.00 -8.92 -36.36
C THR A 461 -25.96 -9.59 -35.47
N LEU A 462 -26.30 -10.75 -34.89
CA LEU A 462 -25.44 -11.47 -33.96
C LEU A 462 -24.53 -12.47 -34.69
N VAL A 463 -23.23 -12.41 -34.45
CA VAL A 463 -22.24 -13.31 -35.07
C VAL A 463 -21.42 -14.05 -34.00
N LYS A 464 -21.56 -15.37 -33.95
CA LYS A 464 -20.79 -16.23 -33.04
C LYS A 464 -19.47 -16.64 -33.68
N THR A 465 -18.42 -15.87 -33.48
CA THR A 465 -17.09 -16.16 -34.00
C THR A 465 -16.02 -15.41 -33.24
N ASP A 466 -14.79 -15.88 -33.37
CA ASP A 466 -13.61 -15.05 -33.14
C ASP A 466 -13.58 -13.91 -34.18
N MET A 467 -13.41 -12.67 -33.72
CA MET A 467 -13.40 -11.48 -34.58
C MET A 467 -12.32 -11.55 -35.67
N ARG A 468 -11.19 -12.20 -35.38
CA ARG A 468 -10.07 -12.37 -36.31
C ARG A 468 -10.45 -13.23 -37.52
N LYS A 469 -11.52 -14.03 -37.41
CA LYS A 469 -12.05 -14.89 -38.47
C LYS A 469 -13.29 -14.32 -39.16
N TRP A 470 -13.84 -13.22 -38.67
CA TRP A 470 -15.13 -12.70 -39.14
C TRP A 470 -15.00 -11.93 -40.45
N ASN A 471 -15.78 -12.30 -41.48
CA ASN A 471 -15.96 -11.51 -42.69
C ASN A 471 -17.44 -11.14 -42.84
N PRO A 472 -17.78 -9.84 -43.00
CA PRO A 472 -19.17 -9.43 -43.22
C PRO A 472 -19.66 -9.80 -44.63
N PRO A 473 -20.99 -9.99 -44.84
CA PRO A 473 -21.54 -10.51 -46.10
C PRO A 473 -21.41 -9.58 -47.31
N SER A 474 -21.51 -8.25 -47.13
CA SER A 474 -21.59 -7.33 -48.29
C SER A 474 -21.26 -5.85 -48.01
N THR A 475 -20.68 -5.48 -46.85
CA THR A 475 -20.39 -4.08 -46.51
C THR A 475 -19.15 -3.96 -45.62
N TYR A 476 -18.37 -2.89 -45.79
CA TYR A 476 -17.37 -2.47 -44.81
C TYR A 476 -18.03 -1.99 -43.51
N VAL A 477 -17.31 -2.11 -42.40
CA VAL A 477 -17.70 -1.52 -41.12
C VAL A 477 -17.13 -0.09 -41.05
N HIS A 478 -17.94 0.90 -40.68
CA HIS A 478 -17.45 2.27 -40.49
C HIS A 478 -16.91 2.48 -39.08
N ILE A 479 -17.54 1.89 -38.05
CA ILE A 479 -17.08 2.00 -36.66
C ILE A 479 -16.91 0.61 -36.05
N LEU A 480 -15.68 0.26 -35.68
CA LEU A 480 -15.37 -0.89 -34.82
C LEU A 480 -15.31 -0.44 -33.36
N VAL A 481 -16.12 -1.05 -32.49
CA VAL A 481 -16.14 -0.76 -31.05
C VAL A 481 -15.68 -1.99 -30.27
N SER A 482 -14.69 -1.83 -29.41
CA SER A 482 -14.16 -2.91 -28.57
C SER A 482 -13.80 -2.44 -27.17
N GLU A 483 -13.82 -3.37 -26.21
CA GLU A 483 -13.29 -3.18 -24.86
C GLU A 483 -12.57 -4.47 -24.49
N LEU A 484 -11.29 -4.50 -24.88
CA LEU A 484 -10.37 -5.65 -24.75
C LEU A 484 -9.14 -5.23 -23.92
N LEU A 485 -9.30 -4.21 -23.08
CA LEU A 485 -8.19 -3.59 -22.36
C LEU A 485 -8.03 -4.25 -20.99
N GLY A 486 -6.81 -4.67 -20.69
CA GLY A 486 -6.44 -5.04 -19.33
C GLY A 486 -5.88 -3.86 -18.53
N SER A 487 -5.49 -4.12 -17.28
CA SER A 487 -4.90 -3.13 -16.38
C SER A 487 -3.58 -2.50 -16.87
N PHE A 488 -2.93 -3.10 -17.87
CA PHE A 488 -1.74 -2.59 -18.56
C PHE A 488 -2.01 -2.31 -20.04
N ALA A 489 -3.26 -1.95 -20.37
CA ALA A 489 -3.78 -1.75 -21.71
C ALA A 489 -3.80 -3.04 -22.55
N ASP A 490 -2.65 -3.47 -23.06
CA ASP A 490 -2.52 -4.51 -24.07
C ASP A 490 -2.39 -5.94 -23.51
N ASN A 491 -2.41 -6.11 -22.19
CA ASN A 491 -2.19 -7.41 -21.54
C ASN A 491 -3.33 -8.43 -21.75
N GLU A 492 -4.44 -8.01 -22.35
CA GLU A 492 -5.54 -8.87 -22.80
C GLU A 492 -5.59 -9.06 -24.33
N LEU A 493 -4.49 -8.72 -25.02
CA LEU A 493 -4.27 -8.96 -26.45
C LEU A 493 -5.18 -8.16 -27.39
N SER A 494 -5.60 -6.97 -26.95
CA SER A 494 -6.32 -6.01 -27.79
C SER A 494 -5.62 -5.74 -29.14
N PRO A 495 -4.28 -5.52 -29.23
CA PRO A 495 -3.63 -5.29 -30.52
C PRO A 495 -3.85 -6.44 -31.49
N GLU A 496 -3.54 -7.67 -31.05
CA GLU A 496 -3.65 -8.87 -31.89
C GLU A 496 -5.10 -9.20 -32.30
N CYS A 497 -6.08 -8.83 -31.48
CA CYS A 497 -7.49 -8.97 -31.80
C CYS A 497 -7.93 -7.96 -32.86
N LEU A 498 -7.57 -6.69 -32.68
CA LEU A 498 -7.98 -5.58 -33.55
C LEU A 498 -7.29 -5.63 -34.92
N ASP A 499 -5.99 -5.93 -34.95
CA ASP A 499 -5.25 -6.18 -36.20
C ASP A 499 -5.94 -7.26 -37.03
N GLY A 500 -6.34 -8.35 -36.36
CA GLY A 500 -6.97 -9.49 -37.01
C GLY A 500 -8.33 -9.16 -37.61
N VAL A 501 -9.13 -8.25 -37.04
CA VAL A 501 -10.45 -7.87 -37.57
C VAL A 501 -10.41 -6.63 -38.46
N GLN A 502 -9.34 -5.83 -38.43
CA GLN A 502 -9.24 -4.54 -39.13
C GLN A 502 -9.58 -4.59 -40.61
N ARG A 503 -9.30 -5.69 -41.32
CA ARG A 503 -9.60 -5.86 -42.75
C ARG A 503 -11.08 -5.64 -43.13
N VAL A 504 -12.00 -5.71 -42.16
CA VAL A 504 -13.43 -5.45 -42.36
C VAL A 504 -13.79 -3.97 -42.25
N LEU A 505 -12.90 -3.15 -41.69
CA LEU A 505 -13.07 -1.73 -41.49
C LEU A 505 -12.96 -0.99 -42.84
N HIS A 506 -13.76 0.05 -43.02
CA HIS A 506 -13.73 0.87 -44.22
C HIS A 506 -12.34 1.52 -44.38
N PRO A 507 -11.69 1.43 -45.55
CA PRO A 507 -10.27 1.79 -45.70
C PRO A 507 -9.96 3.29 -45.53
N THR A 508 -10.93 4.18 -45.79
CA THR A 508 -10.72 5.65 -45.76
C THR A 508 -11.41 6.37 -44.61
N VAL A 509 -12.64 5.99 -44.25
CA VAL A 509 -13.45 6.63 -43.20
C VAL A 509 -13.65 5.72 -41.98
N GLY A 510 -12.94 4.60 -41.91
CA GLY A 510 -13.04 3.64 -40.84
C GLY A 510 -12.50 4.18 -39.51
N ILE A 511 -13.28 4.00 -38.44
CA ILE A 511 -12.97 4.45 -37.09
C ILE A 511 -12.88 3.22 -36.17
N ASN A 512 -11.82 3.15 -35.37
CA ASN A 512 -11.76 2.26 -34.21
C ASN A 512 -12.08 3.05 -32.94
N ILE A 513 -12.84 2.44 -32.03
CA ILE A 513 -13.05 2.87 -30.66
C ILE A 513 -12.65 1.69 -29.77
N PRO A 514 -11.52 1.74 -29.06
CA PRO A 514 -10.63 2.90 -28.90
C PRO A 514 -9.77 3.20 -30.14
N GLN A 515 -9.40 4.48 -30.31
CA GLN A 515 -8.42 4.93 -31.31
C GLN A 515 -6.98 4.65 -30.87
N SER A 516 -6.68 4.81 -29.58
CA SER A 516 -5.36 4.45 -29.05
C SER A 516 -5.39 4.14 -27.56
N TYR A 517 -4.33 3.48 -27.10
CA TYR A 517 -4.10 3.24 -25.68
C TYR A 517 -2.62 3.06 -25.38
N THR A 518 -2.25 3.42 -24.15
CA THR A 518 -0.86 3.52 -23.69
C THR A 518 -0.67 2.80 -22.36
N ALA A 519 0.32 1.92 -22.30
CA ALA A 519 0.76 1.28 -21.06
C ALA A 519 1.67 2.24 -20.28
N HIS A 520 1.53 2.27 -18.96
CA HIS A 520 2.21 3.22 -18.09
C HIS A 520 2.75 2.55 -16.82
N TYR A 521 3.92 2.96 -16.32
CA TYR A 521 4.59 2.25 -15.24
C TYR A 521 5.42 3.14 -14.31
N THR A 522 5.59 2.68 -13.07
CA THR A 522 6.42 3.33 -12.05
C THR A 522 6.91 2.34 -10.98
N PRO A 523 8.18 2.42 -10.52
CA PRO A 523 8.67 1.58 -9.42
C PRO A 523 8.05 2.02 -8.09
N ILE A 524 7.64 1.05 -7.27
CA ILE A 524 6.96 1.29 -5.99
C ILE A 524 7.58 0.53 -4.83
N MET A 525 7.45 1.10 -3.64
CA MET A 525 7.62 0.38 -2.38
C MET A 525 6.30 -0.27 -1.98
N ALA A 526 6.32 -1.58 -1.74
CA ALA A 526 5.15 -2.39 -1.41
C ALA A 526 5.51 -3.58 -0.49
N PRO A 527 5.97 -3.34 0.75
CA PRO A 527 6.51 -4.39 1.61
C PRO A 527 5.45 -5.42 2.04
N LYS A 528 4.18 -5.02 2.17
CA LYS A 528 3.07 -5.93 2.47
C LYS A 528 2.87 -6.96 1.36
N ILE A 529 2.82 -6.49 0.10
CA ILE A 529 2.70 -7.36 -1.09
C ILE A 529 3.91 -8.29 -1.20
N HIS A 530 5.12 -7.78 -0.98
CA HIS A 530 6.33 -8.61 -1.00
C HIS A 530 6.31 -9.70 0.09
N GLY A 531 5.87 -9.37 1.31
CA GLY A 531 5.70 -10.34 2.39
C GLY A 531 4.64 -11.41 2.10
N ASP A 532 3.54 -11.04 1.42
CA ASP A 532 2.53 -12.00 0.94
C ASP A 532 3.13 -12.97 -0.09
N LEU A 533 3.83 -12.46 -1.11
CA LEU A 533 4.55 -13.30 -2.09
C LEU A 533 5.52 -14.27 -1.41
N LEU A 534 6.34 -13.81 -0.47
CA LEU A 534 7.26 -14.68 0.27
C LEU A 534 6.54 -15.82 1.00
N SER A 535 5.35 -15.55 1.56
CA SER A 535 4.55 -16.60 2.21
C SER A 535 4.04 -17.64 1.22
N ARG A 536 3.68 -17.22 0.00
CA ARG A 536 3.24 -18.08 -1.11
C ARG A 536 4.39 -18.84 -1.79
N ALA A 537 5.63 -18.35 -1.70
CA ALA A 537 6.80 -18.96 -2.34
C ALA A 537 7.18 -20.33 -1.73
N THR A 538 6.70 -20.62 -0.51
CA THR A 538 7.06 -21.83 0.25
C THR A 538 6.29 -23.08 -0.17
N SER A 539 5.22 -22.94 -0.96
CA SER A 539 4.51 -24.06 -1.58
C SER A 539 5.22 -24.52 -2.86
N SER A 540 5.16 -25.82 -3.14
CA SER A 540 5.65 -26.48 -4.36
C SER A 540 4.87 -26.03 -5.61
N ASN A 541 4.89 -24.73 -5.92
CA ASN A 541 4.16 -24.14 -7.02
C ASN A 541 4.90 -24.42 -8.32
N ALA A 542 4.19 -24.97 -9.30
CA ALA A 542 4.70 -25.14 -10.66
C ALA A 542 4.96 -23.79 -11.36
N VAL A 543 4.37 -22.71 -10.84
CA VAL A 543 4.49 -21.34 -11.34
C VAL A 543 5.39 -20.53 -10.41
N ASP A 544 6.41 -19.88 -11.00
CA ASP A 544 7.25 -18.94 -10.28
C ASP A 544 6.47 -17.64 -10.03
N ILE A 545 6.13 -17.38 -8.78
CA ILE A 545 5.27 -16.26 -8.38
C ILE A 545 5.85 -14.88 -8.71
N TYR A 546 7.16 -14.79 -8.97
CA TYR A 546 7.83 -13.55 -9.36
C TYR A 546 7.89 -13.37 -10.88
N GLU A 547 7.54 -14.39 -11.65
CA GLU A 547 7.47 -14.40 -13.12
C GLU A 547 6.02 -14.23 -13.60
N VAL A 548 5.17 -13.60 -12.79
CA VAL A 548 3.74 -13.38 -13.09
C VAL A 548 3.36 -11.96 -12.69
N PRO A 549 2.72 -11.18 -13.57
CA PRO A 549 2.07 -9.94 -13.18
C PRO A 549 0.74 -10.22 -12.48
N TYR A 550 0.36 -9.36 -11.54
CA TYR A 550 -0.89 -9.50 -10.78
C TYR A 550 -1.77 -8.27 -10.92
N VAL A 551 -3.08 -8.46 -11.08
CA VAL A 551 -4.06 -7.38 -10.87
C VAL A 551 -4.24 -7.20 -9.36
N VAL A 552 -4.13 -5.96 -8.87
CA VAL A 552 -4.16 -5.66 -7.44
C VAL A 552 -4.63 -4.25 -7.15
N MET A 553 -5.52 -4.10 -6.16
CA MET A 553 -5.86 -2.79 -5.60
C MET A 553 -4.73 -2.30 -4.68
N LEU A 554 -3.75 -1.62 -5.27
CA LEU A 554 -2.59 -1.09 -4.55
C LEU A 554 -3.02 -0.09 -3.46
N THR A 555 -2.78 -0.45 -2.20
CA THR A 555 -3.25 0.33 -1.03
C THR A 555 -2.10 0.66 -0.08
N ALA A 556 -1.29 -0.33 0.30
CA ALA A 556 -0.15 -0.16 1.20
C ALA A 556 1.17 0.05 0.42
N ILE A 557 1.23 1.14 -0.34
CA ILE A 557 2.38 1.46 -1.21
C ILE A 557 2.92 2.88 -1.00
N ASP A 558 4.13 3.12 -1.47
CA ASP A 558 4.70 4.46 -1.65
C ASP A 558 5.35 4.62 -3.03
N PHE A 559 5.09 5.78 -3.66
CA PHE A 559 5.70 6.17 -4.92
C PHE A 559 7.03 6.86 -4.65
N LEU A 560 8.12 6.14 -4.91
CA LEU A 560 9.48 6.57 -4.57
C LEU A 560 9.99 7.69 -5.47
N SER A 561 9.57 7.66 -6.73
CA SER A 561 9.87 8.69 -7.71
C SER A 561 8.69 9.64 -7.81
N GLN A 562 8.98 10.93 -7.63
CA GLN A 562 7.99 12.01 -7.68
C GLN A 562 8.47 13.10 -8.62
N ASN A 563 7.53 13.72 -9.35
CA ASN A 563 7.81 14.89 -10.17
C ASN A 563 8.00 16.14 -9.29
N THR A 564 8.28 17.30 -9.90
CA THR A 564 8.48 18.56 -9.18
C THR A 564 7.24 19.07 -8.44
N ALA A 565 6.04 18.60 -8.81
CA ALA A 565 4.78 18.89 -8.13
C ALA A 565 4.51 17.94 -6.94
N GLY A 566 5.36 16.94 -6.71
CA GLY A 566 5.19 15.94 -5.64
C GLY A 566 4.21 14.82 -5.97
N GLU A 567 3.81 14.70 -7.24
CA GLU A 567 2.98 13.62 -7.77
C GLU A 567 3.85 12.43 -8.20
N PRO A 568 3.31 11.21 -8.27
CA PRO A 568 4.04 10.05 -8.76
C PRO A 568 4.63 10.29 -10.15
N ASN A 569 5.91 9.96 -10.32
CA ASN A 569 6.51 9.96 -11.66
C ASN A 569 6.13 8.66 -12.38
N ILE A 570 5.23 8.76 -13.36
CA ILE A 570 4.70 7.63 -14.13
C ILE A 570 5.05 7.83 -15.59
N HIS A 571 5.80 6.89 -16.16
CA HIS A 571 6.25 6.95 -17.55
C HIS A 571 5.35 6.11 -18.44
N GLN A 572 5.10 6.58 -19.66
CA GLN A 572 4.53 5.77 -20.73
C GLN A 572 5.57 4.76 -21.21
N ALA A 573 5.19 3.49 -21.29
CA ALA A 573 6.01 2.42 -21.87
C ALA A 573 5.91 2.42 -23.40
N TRP A 574 4.68 2.33 -23.92
CA TRP A 574 4.39 2.29 -25.36
C TRP A 574 2.95 2.66 -25.64
N GLU A 575 2.65 2.84 -26.93
CA GLU A 575 1.32 3.11 -27.47
C GLU A 575 0.95 2.07 -28.54
N PHE A 576 -0.33 1.75 -28.61
CA PHE A 576 -0.96 1.12 -29.77
C PHE A 576 -2.04 2.04 -30.33
N LYS A 577 -2.11 2.16 -31.66
CA LYS A 577 -3.10 2.96 -32.38
C LYS A 577 -3.86 2.08 -33.35
N HIS A 578 -5.16 2.37 -33.49
CA HIS A 578 -6.08 1.64 -34.34
C HIS A 578 -6.87 2.62 -35.22
N PRO A 579 -6.99 2.37 -36.53
CA PRO A 579 -6.40 1.27 -37.27
C PRO A 579 -4.87 1.39 -37.45
N VAL A 580 -4.20 0.25 -37.56
CA VAL A 580 -2.78 0.13 -37.93
C VAL A 580 -2.62 0.34 -39.45
N PRO A 581 -1.59 1.04 -39.95
CA PRO A 581 -1.34 1.13 -41.39
C PRO A 581 -1.22 -0.25 -42.05
N SER A 582 -1.86 -0.46 -43.22
CA SER A 582 -1.87 -1.77 -43.88
C SER A 582 -0.47 -2.33 -44.17
N ALA A 583 0.51 -1.46 -44.43
CA ALA A 583 1.90 -1.86 -44.67
C ALA A 583 2.54 -2.57 -43.46
N ASP A 584 2.15 -2.21 -42.24
CA ASP A 584 2.68 -2.81 -41.00
C ASP A 584 2.05 -4.20 -40.74
N LEU A 585 0.88 -4.47 -41.31
CA LEU A 585 0.20 -5.77 -41.22
C LEU A 585 0.70 -6.79 -42.26
N GLU A 586 1.38 -6.35 -43.32
CA GLU A 586 1.81 -7.17 -44.47
C GLU A 586 3.27 -7.71 -44.36
N HIS A 587 3.85 -7.79 -43.15
CA HIS A 587 5.25 -8.20 -42.97
C HIS A 587 5.51 -9.73 -43.02
N GLU A 588 6.64 -10.13 -43.61
CA GLU A 588 7.05 -11.53 -43.82
C GLU A 588 7.42 -12.31 -42.53
N GLY A 589 7.47 -11.66 -41.35
CA GLY A 589 7.94 -12.25 -40.08
C GLY A 589 6.94 -13.15 -39.32
N GLY A 590 5.64 -13.02 -39.61
CA GLY A 590 4.57 -13.72 -38.90
C GLY A 590 3.46 -12.78 -38.44
N PHE A 591 2.32 -13.34 -38.03
CA PHE A 591 1.20 -12.59 -37.49
C PHE A 591 1.65 -11.93 -36.17
N ASN A 592 1.72 -10.60 -36.13
CA ASN A 592 1.90 -9.73 -34.94
C ASN A 592 3.32 -9.35 -34.47
N ASP A 593 4.39 -9.64 -35.19
CA ASP A 593 5.75 -9.22 -34.76
C ASP A 593 5.91 -7.70 -34.62
N HIS A 594 5.18 -6.94 -35.42
CA HIS A 594 5.13 -5.47 -35.34
C HIS A 594 4.55 -4.96 -34.00
N ASN A 595 3.95 -5.83 -33.18
CA ASN A 595 3.43 -5.50 -31.85
C ASN A 595 4.43 -5.72 -30.70
N GLN A 596 5.67 -6.13 -30.99
CA GLN A 596 6.73 -6.15 -29.97
C GLN A 596 7.09 -4.73 -29.54
N ARG A 597 7.42 -4.54 -28.26
CA ARG A 597 7.73 -3.23 -27.67
C ARG A 597 8.90 -3.33 -26.69
N GLU A 598 9.60 -2.23 -26.53
CA GLU A 598 10.64 -2.03 -25.51
C GLU A 598 10.48 -0.64 -24.91
N ALA A 599 10.68 -0.53 -23.60
CA ALA A 599 10.66 0.74 -22.88
C ALA A 599 11.73 0.76 -21.80
N ILE A 600 12.46 1.87 -21.71
CA ILE A 600 13.45 2.12 -20.66
C ILE A 600 13.21 3.53 -20.12
N ALA A 601 13.02 3.64 -18.80
CA ALA A 601 12.83 4.93 -18.15
C ALA A 601 13.65 5.04 -16.87
N ALA A 602 14.17 6.25 -16.64
CA ALA A 602 14.88 6.62 -15.43
C ALA A 602 13.96 7.39 -14.48
N PHE A 603 13.94 6.94 -13.23
CA PHE A 603 13.08 7.42 -12.17
C PHE A 603 13.94 8.07 -11.08
N PRO A 604 13.99 9.40 -10.98
CA PRO A 604 14.72 10.08 -9.90
C PRO A 604 14.06 9.79 -8.56
N ILE A 605 14.86 9.45 -7.55
CA ILE A 605 14.40 9.08 -6.21
C ILE A 605 15.02 10.07 -5.22
N PRO A 606 14.27 11.10 -4.79
CA PRO A 606 14.80 12.13 -3.90
C PRO A 606 15.02 11.61 -2.48
N ARG A 607 14.30 10.55 -2.07
CA ARG A 607 14.30 10.05 -0.69
C ARG A 607 14.51 8.54 -0.66
N ARG A 608 15.42 8.09 0.19
CA ARG A 608 15.80 6.68 0.32
C ARG A 608 14.64 5.77 0.66
N GLY A 609 14.70 4.54 0.17
CA GLY A 609 13.62 3.56 0.20
C GLY A 609 14.03 2.17 -0.27
N VAL A 610 13.03 1.33 -0.54
CA VAL A 610 13.22 0.01 -1.15
C VAL A 610 12.13 -0.20 -2.21
N ILE A 611 12.52 -0.53 -3.44
CA ILE A 611 11.58 -0.91 -4.51
C ILE A 611 11.28 -2.40 -4.36
N HIS A 612 9.99 -2.75 -4.32
CA HIS A 612 9.54 -4.14 -4.23
C HIS A 612 9.00 -4.66 -5.57
N GLY A 613 8.58 -3.76 -6.46
CA GLY A 613 8.02 -4.08 -7.77
C GLY A 613 7.66 -2.84 -8.56
N ILE A 614 7.04 -3.05 -9.71
CA ILE A 614 6.58 -1.99 -10.61
C ILE A 614 5.05 -2.01 -10.65
N ALA A 615 4.43 -0.85 -10.45
CA ALA A 615 3.00 -0.67 -10.70
C ALA A 615 2.78 -0.29 -12.17
N GLY A 616 1.78 -0.90 -12.78
CA GLY A 616 1.35 -0.63 -14.15
C GLY A 616 -0.09 -0.12 -14.21
N TYR A 617 -0.32 0.78 -15.15
CA TYR A 617 -1.58 1.48 -15.43
C TYR A 617 -1.77 1.61 -16.94
N PHE A 618 -2.89 2.19 -17.35
CA PHE A 618 -3.11 2.62 -18.73
C PHE A 618 -3.85 3.95 -18.86
N GLU A 619 -3.70 4.56 -20.03
CA GLU A 619 -4.63 5.55 -20.57
C GLU A 619 -5.14 5.11 -21.94
N CYS A 620 -6.30 5.60 -22.33
CA CYS A 620 -6.94 5.24 -23.57
C CYS A 620 -7.69 6.44 -24.15
N VAL A 621 -7.44 6.73 -25.42
CA VAL A 621 -8.26 7.64 -26.21
C VAL A 621 -9.32 6.80 -26.90
N LEU A 622 -10.57 6.92 -26.40
CA LEU A 622 -11.69 6.23 -27.02
C LEU A 622 -11.98 6.85 -28.40
N TYR A 623 -12.09 8.18 -28.44
CA TYR A 623 -12.28 8.93 -29.68
C TYR A 623 -11.87 10.40 -29.50
N GLU A 624 -11.02 10.88 -30.40
CA GLU A 624 -10.78 12.29 -30.69
C GLU A 624 -11.37 12.59 -32.07
N ASN A 625 -12.15 13.67 -32.17
CA ASN A 625 -12.78 14.05 -33.43
C ASN A 625 -11.76 14.64 -34.42
N ALA A 626 -12.08 14.60 -35.71
CA ALA A 626 -11.13 14.94 -36.78
C ALA A 626 -10.53 16.36 -36.70
N ASN A 627 -11.22 17.29 -36.04
CA ASN A 627 -10.79 18.69 -35.88
C ASN A 627 -10.13 18.96 -34.50
N GLY A 628 -9.96 17.94 -33.65
CA GLY A 628 -9.29 18.05 -32.34
C GLY A 628 -10.04 18.92 -31.32
N THR A 629 -11.34 19.12 -31.49
CA THR A 629 -12.15 19.97 -30.59
C THR A 629 -12.79 19.20 -29.43
N ALA A 630 -12.92 17.88 -29.56
CA ALA A 630 -13.48 17.01 -28.53
C ALA A 630 -12.69 15.69 -28.45
N ILE A 631 -12.33 15.31 -27.22
CA ILE A 631 -11.66 14.06 -26.91
C ILE A 631 -12.41 13.34 -25.78
N VAL A 632 -12.55 12.03 -25.92
CA VAL A 632 -13.13 11.15 -24.89
C VAL A 632 -12.07 10.13 -24.49
N GLU A 633 -11.69 10.16 -23.21
CA GLU A 633 -10.59 9.36 -22.68
C GLU A 633 -11.01 8.49 -21.50
N LEU A 634 -10.19 7.47 -21.25
CA LEU A 634 -10.16 6.69 -20.01
C LEU A 634 -8.74 6.71 -19.42
N SER A 635 -8.63 6.67 -18.09
CA SER A 635 -7.35 6.51 -17.40
C SER A 635 -7.51 5.73 -16.09
N THR A 636 -6.52 4.89 -15.81
CA THR A 636 -6.31 4.25 -14.50
C THR A 636 -5.13 4.82 -13.73
N ARG A 637 -4.41 5.80 -14.29
CA ARG A 637 -3.27 6.40 -13.61
C ARG A 637 -3.73 7.24 -12.42
N PRO A 638 -3.09 7.11 -11.24
CA PRO A 638 -3.50 7.82 -10.04
C PRO A 638 -3.43 9.34 -10.15
N ASP A 639 -2.60 9.89 -11.04
CA ASP A 639 -2.43 11.34 -11.27
C ASP A 639 -3.44 11.92 -12.27
N THR A 640 -4.06 11.11 -13.14
CA THR A 640 -5.00 11.59 -14.17
C THR A 640 -6.41 11.01 -14.06
N ILE A 641 -6.64 9.96 -13.25
CA ILE A 641 -7.95 9.29 -13.11
C ILE A 641 -9.05 10.25 -12.66
N ASP A 642 -8.79 11.17 -11.74
CA ASP A 642 -9.80 12.13 -11.28
C ASP A 642 -10.24 13.12 -12.38
N ALA A 643 -9.37 13.39 -13.35
CA ALA A 643 -9.67 14.26 -14.48
C ALA A 643 -10.35 13.51 -15.64
N LYS A 644 -9.88 12.29 -15.95
CA LYS A 644 -10.30 11.53 -17.15
C LYS A 644 -11.38 10.48 -16.87
N SER A 645 -11.43 9.91 -15.66
CA SER A 645 -12.25 8.73 -15.34
C SER A 645 -12.65 8.67 -13.87
N LYS A 646 -13.05 9.81 -13.32
CA LYS A 646 -13.42 9.90 -11.91
C LYS A 646 -14.47 8.86 -11.55
N ASP A 647 -14.24 8.17 -10.43
CA ASP A 647 -15.12 7.13 -9.87
C ASP A 647 -15.23 5.83 -10.71
N MET A 648 -14.36 5.63 -11.70
CA MET A 648 -14.28 4.37 -12.46
C MET A 648 -13.77 3.21 -11.58
N ILE A 649 -14.37 2.03 -11.74
CA ILE A 649 -14.13 0.84 -10.87
C ILE A 649 -13.73 -0.43 -11.63
N SER A 650 -13.74 -0.39 -12.97
CA SER A 650 -13.53 -1.57 -13.83
C SER A 650 -12.13 -2.19 -13.72
N TRP A 651 -11.12 -1.40 -13.38
CA TRP A 651 -9.73 -1.85 -13.38
C TRP A 651 -9.02 -1.47 -12.09
N PHE A 652 -8.39 -2.45 -11.46
CA PHE A 652 -7.28 -2.21 -10.55
C PHE A 652 -5.97 -2.09 -11.33
N ALA A 653 -4.92 -1.61 -10.67
CA ALA A 653 -3.58 -1.58 -11.25
C ALA A 653 -3.04 -3.00 -11.49
N ILE A 654 -2.04 -3.11 -12.37
CA ILE A 654 -1.23 -4.32 -12.48
C ILE A 654 0.06 -4.15 -11.66
N TYR A 655 0.62 -5.23 -11.14
CA TYR A 655 1.85 -5.24 -10.35
C TYR A 655 2.82 -6.30 -10.87
N PHE A 656 4.02 -5.84 -11.21
CA PHE A 656 5.12 -6.69 -11.66
C PHE A 656 6.12 -6.83 -10.50
N PRO A 657 6.17 -8.00 -9.85
CA PRO A 657 6.98 -8.20 -8.65
C PRO A 657 8.48 -8.26 -8.96
N LEU A 658 9.31 -7.94 -7.96
CA LEU A 658 10.73 -8.29 -7.95
C LEU A 658 11.00 -9.37 -6.92
N ARG A 659 11.85 -10.34 -7.29
CA ARG A 659 12.30 -11.39 -6.36
C ARG A 659 13.10 -10.79 -5.21
N THR A 660 14.03 -9.91 -5.54
CA THR A 660 14.91 -9.24 -4.58
C THR A 660 14.51 -7.78 -4.49
N PRO A 661 14.11 -7.28 -3.29
CA PRO A 661 13.84 -5.86 -3.08
C PRO A 661 15.09 -5.01 -3.34
N MET A 662 14.92 -3.87 -4.00
CA MET A 662 16.02 -3.03 -4.48
C MET A 662 16.19 -1.80 -3.59
N PRO A 663 17.27 -1.70 -2.79
CA PRO A 663 17.51 -0.51 -1.98
C PRO A 663 17.89 0.69 -2.85
N VAL A 664 17.37 1.86 -2.47
CA VAL A 664 17.62 3.15 -3.13
C VAL A 664 17.97 4.19 -2.07
N PRO A 665 19.15 4.82 -2.10
CA PRO A 665 19.53 5.91 -1.20
C PRO A 665 18.80 7.23 -1.49
N ASP A 666 19.08 8.27 -0.71
CA ASP A 666 18.65 9.63 -1.01
C ASP A 666 19.34 10.14 -2.29
N ASP A 667 18.66 11.03 -3.02
CA ASP A 667 19.16 11.64 -4.27
C ASP A 667 19.70 10.63 -5.29
N SER A 668 19.02 9.48 -5.40
CA SER A 668 19.37 8.35 -6.25
C SER A 668 18.46 8.26 -7.48
N GLU A 669 18.63 7.20 -8.27
CA GLU A 669 17.82 6.92 -9.45
C GLU A 669 17.56 5.42 -9.57
N ALA A 670 16.36 5.06 -10.04
CA ALA A 670 16.09 3.71 -10.53
C ALA A 670 15.87 3.74 -12.03
N GLN A 671 16.41 2.78 -12.76
CA GLN A 671 16.09 2.54 -14.16
C GLN A 671 15.21 1.29 -14.25
N VAL A 672 14.10 1.39 -14.97
CA VAL A 672 13.21 0.26 -15.19
C VAL A 672 13.13 0.00 -16.68
N SER A 673 13.44 -1.23 -17.07
CA SER A 673 13.39 -1.72 -18.44
C SER A 673 12.26 -2.75 -18.58
N PHE A 674 11.48 -2.61 -19.64
CA PHE A 674 10.32 -3.44 -19.96
C PHE A 674 10.37 -3.87 -21.42
N TRP A 675 9.98 -5.11 -21.67
CA TRP A 675 9.82 -5.65 -23.02
C TRP A 675 8.49 -6.36 -23.16
N ARG A 676 7.88 -6.24 -24.33
CA ARG A 676 6.72 -7.00 -24.78
C ARG A 676 7.14 -7.86 -25.96
N HIS A 677 6.98 -9.16 -25.82
CA HIS A 677 7.41 -10.15 -26.79
C HIS A 677 6.24 -10.97 -27.32
N THR A 678 6.44 -11.54 -28.51
CA THR A 678 5.57 -12.56 -29.09
C THR A 678 6.41 -13.67 -29.74
N ASP A 679 5.87 -14.88 -29.80
CA ASP A 679 6.41 -15.98 -30.59
C ASP A 679 5.43 -16.47 -31.67
N GLY A 680 4.40 -15.66 -31.96
CA GLY A 680 3.31 -16.01 -32.87
C GLY A 680 2.23 -16.90 -32.24
N ARG A 681 2.45 -17.46 -31.04
CA ARG A 681 1.44 -18.23 -30.28
C ARG A 681 1.09 -17.59 -28.95
N LYS A 682 2.06 -16.99 -28.26
CA LYS A 682 1.91 -16.32 -26.97
C LYS A 682 2.48 -14.91 -27.03
N VAL A 683 1.92 -14.06 -26.19
CA VAL A 683 2.50 -12.75 -25.85
C VAL A 683 2.87 -12.74 -24.37
N TRP A 684 4.01 -12.14 -24.04
CA TRP A 684 4.46 -12.01 -22.66
C TRP A 684 5.30 -10.74 -22.45
N TYR A 685 5.54 -10.43 -21.19
CA TYR A 685 6.40 -9.34 -20.74
C TYR A 685 7.63 -9.84 -20.02
N ASP A 686 8.75 -9.16 -20.24
CA ASP A 686 9.97 -9.26 -19.45
C ASP A 686 10.23 -7.90 -18.77
N TRP A 687 10.75 -7.90 -17.54
CA TRP A 687 11.06 -6.67 -16.80
C TRP A 687 12.30 -6.79 -15.92
N MET A 688 12.97 -5.65 -15.72
CA MET A 688 14.18 -5.52 -14.90
C MET A 688 14.25 -4.14 -14.24
N VAL A 689 14.86 -4.08 -13.05
CA VAL A 689 15.13 -2.83 -12.33
C VAL A 689 16.60 -2.75 -11.94
N GLU A 690 17.19 -1.58 -12.17
CA GLU A 690 18.54 -1.22 -11.75
C GLU A 690 18.48 0.02 -10.87
N THR A 691 19.31 0.10 -9.83
CA THR A 691 19.39 1.27 -8.95
C THR A 691 20.77 1.88 -8.98
N PHE A 692 20.83 3.22 -8.95
CA PHE A 692 22.06 3.99 -9.12
C PHE A 692 22.15 5.09 -8.06
N SER A 693 23.36 5.34 -7.57
CA SER A 693 23.70 6.54 -6.80
C SER A 693 24.57 7.46 -7.65
N PHE A 694 24.73 8.69 -7.18
CA PHE A 694 25.59 9.67 -7.82
C PHE A 694 26.69 10.11 -6.86
N VAL A 695 27.94 9.98 -7.30
CA VAL A 695 29.12 10.39 -6.53
C VAL A 695 29.76 11.60 -7.22
N LEU A 696 30.20 12.58 -6.44
CA LEU A 696 30.97 13.70 -6.96
C LEU A 696 32.45 13.30 -7.11
N THR A 697 33.01 13.49 -8.30
CA THR A 697 34.44 13.28 -8.57
C THR A 697 35.09 14.61 -8.89
N SER A 698 36.19 14.93 -8.20
CA SER A 698 37.02 16.08 -8.55
C SER A 698 37.67 15.86 -9.91
N LEU A 699 37.83 16.94 -10.70
CA LEU A 699 38.53 16.90 -12.00
C LEU A 699 39.99 16.40 -11.88
N ASP A 700 40.60 16.46 -10.69
CA ASP A 700 41.97 15.99 -10.42
C ASP A 700 42.05 14.51 -9.99
N GLY A 701 40.97 13.73 -10.13
CA GLY A 701 40.96 12.27 -9.88
C GLY A 701 40.87 11.86 -8.41
N GLY A 702 40.78 12.80 -7.47
CA GLY A 702 40.53 12.54 -6.05
C GLY A 702 39.04 12.27 -5.77
N ILE A 703 38.73 11.14 -5.13
CA ILE A 703 37.40 10.85 -4.57
C ILE A 703 37.32 11.58 -3.23
N THR A 704 36.46 12.59 -3.11
CA THR A 704 36.13 13.17 -1.79
C THR A 704 34.86 12.48 -1.27
N SER A 705 34.92 11.91 -0.07
CA SER A 705 33.81 11.20 0.58
C SER A 705 32.90 12.12 1.40
N SER A 706 32.87 13.42 1.12
CA SER A 706 32.09 14.36 1.93
C SER A 706 30.61 14.33 1.51
N PRO A 707 29.67 14.15 2.45
CA PRO A 707 28.24 14.23 2.16
C PRO A 707 27.90 15.72 1.92
N LEU A 708 27.67 16.09 0.67
CA LEU A 708 27.21 17.42 0.31
C LEU A 708 25.83 17.31 -0.35
N THR A 709 24.80 17.70 0.39
CA THR A 709 23.53 18.17 -0.17
C THR A 709 23.80 19.41 -1.02
N VAL A 710 24.10 19.21 -2.31
CA VAL A 710 24.11 20.30 -3.30
C VAL A 710 22.76 20.29 -4.00
N PRO A 711 21.99 21.40 -3.99
CA PRO A 711 20.75 21.48 -4.76
C PRO A 711 21.04 21.24 -6.23
N SER A 712 20.16 20.50 -6.89
CA SER A 712 20.20 20.33 -8.33
C SER A 712 20.20 21.69 -9.03
N GLN A 713 21.08 21.82 -10.02
CA GLN A 713 21.23 22.87 -11.02
C GLN A 713 22.33 23.92 -10.74
N LYS A 714 23.33 23.87 -11.64
CA LYS A 714 24.59 24.64 -11.76
C LYS A 714 25.75 24.11 -10.92
N SER A 715 26.59 23.32 -11.59
CA SER A 715 27.96 23.03 -11.20
C SER A 715 28.78 24.32 -11.26
N ASP A 716 28.84 25.06 -10.16
CA ASP A 716 29.93 26.02 -9.94
C ASP A 716 31.13 25.25 -9.41
N GLY A 717 32.21 25.21 -10.22
CA GLY A 717 33.58 24.90 -9.80
C GLY A 717 33.94 23.44 -9.47
N GLY A 718 34.45 22.68 -10.45
CA GLY A 718 35.48 21.65 -10.21
C GLY A 718 35.07 20.18 -10.05
N TYR A 719 33.78 19.85 -10.02
CA TYR A 719 33.30 18.47 -9.79
C TYR A 719 32.40 17.94 -10.91
N SER A 720 32.55 16.67 -11.28
CA SER A 720 31.64 15.93 -12.16
C SER A 720 30.81 14.92 -11.37
N ARG A 721 29.54 14.71 -11.75
CA ARG A 721 28.63 13.75 -11.10
C ARG A 721 28.73 12.40 -11.81
N LYS A 722 29.32 11.39 -11.18
CA LYS A 722 29.45 10.02 -11.69
C LYS A 722 28.28 9.16 -11.22
N ARG A 723 27.54 8.57 -12.16
CA ARG A 723 26.48 7.57 -11.90
C ARG A 723 27.13 6.22 -11.58
N VAL A 724 26.76 5.61 -10.45
CA VAL A 724 27.33 4.35 -9.94
C VAL A 724 26.21 3.36 -9.64
N PRO A 725 26.26 2.11 -10.18
CA PRO A 725 25.26 1.10 -9.87
C PRO A 725 25.33 0.66 -8.40
N ILE A 726 24.16 0.46 -7.80
CA ILE A 726 23.98 -0.02 -6.42
C ILE A 726 23.52 -1.47 -6.42
N ALA A 727 22.45 -1.76 -7.17
CA ALA A 727 21.88 -3.09 -7.28
C ALA A 727 21.24 -3.29 -8.65
N VAL A 728 21.19 -4.55 -9.09
CA VAL A 728 20.52 -4.99 -10.31
C VAL A 728 19.62 -6.17 -9.97
N SER A 729 18.36 -6.16 -10.42
CA SER A 729 17.45 -7.29 -10.27
C SER A 729 17.74 -8.37 -11.32
N ASP A 730 17.33 -9.61 -11.06
CA ASP A 730 17.19 -10.60 -12.13
C ASP A 730 16.15 -10.09 -13.16
N ILE A 731 16.28 -10.56 -14.41
CA ILE A 731 15.22 -10.39 -15.42
C ILE A 731 14.09 -11.35 -15.05
N CYS A 732 12.90 -10.80 -14.82
CA CYS A 732 11.69 -11.58 -14.61
C CYS A 732 10.93 -11.71 -15.93
N SER A 733 10.42 -12.89 -16.24
CA SER A 733 9.75 -13.17 -17.52
C SER A 733 8.42 -13.88 -17.33
N SER A 734 7.34 -13.29 -17.84
CA SER A 734 6.01 -13.91 -17.81
C SER A 734 5.78 -14.97 -18.88
N LYS A 735 6.81 -15.33 -19.68
CA LYS A 735 6.70 -16.25 -20.83
C LYS A 735 6.00 -17.57 -20.53
N LYS A 736 6.27 -18.19 -19.38
CA LYS A 736 5.64 -19.46 -18.97
C LYS A 736 4.11 -19.33 -18.93
N ASN A 737 3.63 -18.20 -18.43
CA ASN A 737 2.21 -17.86 -18.25
C ASN A 737 1.71 -16.84 -19.29
N GLY A 738 2.46 -16.63 -20.38
CA GLY A 738 2.12 -15.67 -21.42
C GLY A 738 0.74 -15.94 -22.01
N CYS A 739 0.03 -14.85 -22.33
CA CYS A 739 -1.32 -14.89 -22.86
C CYS A 739 -1.33 -15.62 -24.21
N LEU A 740 -2.23 -16.60 -24.35
CA LEU A 740 -2.40 -17.37 -25.58
C LEU A 740 -3.28 -16.61 -26.58
N MET A 741 -2.81 -16.53 -27.82
CA MET A 741 -3.58 -15.99 -28.95
C MET A 741 -4.60 -16.98 -29.50
#